data_AF-A0ABC9AP64-F1
#
_entry.id   AF-A0ABC9AP64-F1
#
_cell.length_a   1.000
_cell.length_b   1.000
_cell.length_c   1.000
_cell.angle_alpha   90.00
_cell.angle_beta   90.00
_cell.angle_gamma   90.00
#
_symmetry.space_group_name_H-M   'P 1'
#
loop_
_entity.id
_entity.type
_entity.pdbx_description
1 polymer ?
#
loop_
_entity_poly.entity_id
_entity_poly.type
_entity_poly.pdbx_seq_one_letter_code
_entity_poly.pdbx_strand_id
1 'polypeptide(L)'
;MSSYYRCEASDDDDEYYCPGRRGRGDYCDNNGSHSSEQDSEDGGSRGSIAFFSSYRPPVALDIFCRPVDPRRRRQQRRCHHGGGGDELRLTDGESYNYNGQPIVPPEALAAIARRLDYFGRCRAAVEDDIDAGRLIGLVFVSERDRGLETLHVALRFDDDDKAQVFSLAEIFGHGAFGGTRLEDSGCIAGGFDDDDNYYLVYVSTKEPVSKRRSPWNVVYKTNLRTGKTKRLTPHGTSDLSPAVSEDGQYVAVASFQGKEWDGEISDLKTDIYVINLQDPRHDRKLVIKNGGWPSWGGDDVIFFHRKDGGSGNWGVFRYSLSSRKTVRVTPASFDAVTPAAIDEDRVAVATIRRRSTFSDVRAPEQYRHIEVFDMRSLGKPLEITRHAMPKADHFNPFVLDDGEYIGYHRCKHEQLRHGKGIPRHFHTLQSPHDDVSVFRVSGVFPTFSKDGSKLAFVDNEFKSIWLADDKGLRIVFQAPGPDAIFSPVWNQTKDTLYVCMGPSFKADAVLEIHAIDNVSKGGRKSRQLTAGGFNNAFPSSNPDGTKFVFRSTRDGGKTNYYKNLYIMEDAHAGEAGGGGGRRGRAVTRLTAGDWTDTHCQWSPNGDWIVFSSNRDKPLGAPPKDHGLDPGYFAVYLMDVASRAVVRVIRSGLDLAGHVNHPVFSPDGRSIAVTSDLAAVSADPMSLPVFLHSVRPYGDIFTVDIIDPEDLEANEDVEEFTRVTHSRYENSTPSWTAFAADDPHAKWNALVVEDDGGHVPACPYTHPDGGQSWHMTGQICIPKRHC
;
A
#
# COMPACT_ATOMS: atom_id res chain seq x y z
N MET A 1 7.33 50.47 -34.38
CA MET A 1 7.40 51.04 -33.02
C MET A 1 7.55 49.84 -32.08
N SER A 2 8.75 49.27 -31.92
CA SER A 2 9.83 49.67 -30.97
C SER A 2 9.27 49.77 -29.55
N SER A 3 9.75 49.09 -28.50
CA SER A 3 11.02 48.38 -28.19
C SER A 3 10.80 47.74 -26.80
N TYR A 4 11.15 46.49 -26.46
CA TYR A 4 12.47 45.84 -26.26
C TYR A 4 13.42 46.43 -25.18
N TYR A 5 14.16 45.49 -24.56
CA TYR A 5 15.27 45.53 -23.57
C TYR A 5 14.83 45.25 -22.11
N ARG A 6 15.24 44.20 -21.37
CA ARG A 6 16.44 43.31 -21.26
C ARG A 6 17.72 44.01 -20.76
N CYS A 7 18.18 43.61 -19.57
CA CYS A 7 19.57 43.47 -19.06
C CYS A 7 19.46 42.93 -17.61
N GLU A 8 19.98 41.75 -17.25
CA GLU A 8 21.39 41.33 -17.01
C GLU A 8 21.88 41.57 -15.58
N ALA A 9 22.66 40.60 -15.10
CA ALA A 9 23.05 40.30 -13.73
C ALA A 9 24.39 40.92 -13.32
N SER A 10 24.66 40.98 -12.00
CA SER A 10 26.01 40.86 -11.40
C SER A 10 25.95 40.79 -9.86
N ASP A 11 26.31 39.64 -9.31
CA ASP A 11 27.31 39.32 -8.27
C ASP A 11 27.57 40.17 -7.00
N ASP A 12 27.81 39.37 -5.93
CA ASP A 12 28.67 39.54 -4.73
C ASP A 12 28.12 40.08 -3.38
N ASP A 13 27.97 39.11 -2.46
CA ASP A 13 28.55 38.96 -1.11
C ASP A 13 28.15 39.80 0.13
N ASP A 14 27.92 39.00 1.19
CA ASP A 14 28.24 39.15 2.62
C ASP A 14 27.33 39.87 3.65
N GLU A 15 26.79 39.02 4.52
CA GLU A 15 26.92 39.00 6.00
C GLU A 15 26.00 39.83 6.95
N TYR A 16 25.32 39.06 7.81
CA TYR A 16 24.95 39.22 9.23
C TYR A 16 24.26 40.50 9.76
N TYR A 17 23.08 40.35 10.39
CA TYR A 17 22.90 40.26 11.86
C TYR A 17 21.41 40.32 12.27
N CYS A 18 20.97 39.34 13.08
CA CYS A 18 19.73 39.38 13.87
C CYS A 18 19.97 40.09 15.22
N PRO A 19 19.06 40.92 15.75
CA PRO A 19 19.11 41.32 17.15
C PRO A 19 18.28 40.37 18.02
N GLY A 20 18.95 39.74 18.99
CA GLY A 20 18.32 38.92 20.03
C GLY A 20 17.79 39.72 21.22
N ARG A 21 17.01 39.04 22.06
CA ARG A 21 16.94 39.33 23.50
C ARG A 21 17.00 38.01 24.28
N ARG A 22 17.95 37.99 25.22
CA ARG A 22 18.27 36.91 26.17
C ARG A 22 17.38 36.98 27.40
N GLY A 23 17.13 35.81 27.99
CA GLY A 23 16.76 35.62 29.40
C GLY A 23 17.02 34.17 29.82
N ARG A 24 17.95 33.99 30.77
CA ARG A 24 18.33 32.73 31.47
C ARG A 24 17.08 32.07 32.08
N GLY A 25 16.89 30.76 32.18
CA GLY A 25 17.80 29.65 32.46
C GLY A 25 17.47 29.14 33.86
N ASP A 26 16.79 27.99 33.97
CA ASP A 26 16.79 27.10 35.15
C ASP A 26 16.18 25.74 34.79
N TYR A 27 16.88 24.68 35.20
CA TYR A 27 16.47 23.28 35.19
C TYR A 27 15.41 23.01 36.27
N CYS A 28 14.40 22.17 35.97
CA CYS A 28 13.80 21.23 36.94
C CYS A 28 12.81 20.27 36.25
N ASP A 29 12.96 18.97 36.58
CA ASP A 29 11.98 17.90 36.40
C ASP A 29 10.63 18.22 37.06
N ASN A 30 9.51 17.82 36.44
CA ASN A 30 8.52 16.92 37.07
C ASN A 30 7.27 16.65 36.22
N ASN A 31 6.81 15.40 36.35
CA ASN A 31 5.45 14.91 36.10
C ASN A 31 4.36 15.87 36.62
N GLY A 32 3.27 16.00 35.86
CA GLY A 32 2.03 16.62 36.34
C GLY A 32 0.98 16.81 35.25
N SER A 33 0.02 15.90 35.23
CA SER A 33 -1.28 16.04 34.57
C SER A 33 -1.99 17.34 34.98
N HIS A 34 -2.40 18.18 34.03
CA HIS A 34 -3.62 18.97 34.17
C HIS A 34 -4.17 19.46 32.83
N SER A 35 -5.46 19.17 32.68
CA SER A 35 -6.45 19.76 31.79
C SER A 35 -6.39 21.29 31.75
N SER A 36 -6.37 21.86 30.55
CA SER A 36 -6.82 23.24 30.33
C SER A 36 -7.61 23.29 29.03
N GLU A 37 -8.93 23.46 29.17
CA GLU A 37 -9.79 24.02 28.14
C GLU A 37 -9.22 25.39 27.74
N GLN A 38 -8.76 25.49 26.50
CA GLN A 38 -8.53 26.74 25.81
C GLN A 38 -9.36 26.69 24.54
N ASP A 39 -10.39 27.54 24.50
CA ASP A 39 -11.18 27.86 23.32
C ASP A 39 -10.24 28.33 22.20
N SER A 40 -10.02 27.48 21.19
CA SER A 40 -9.42 27.86 19.92
C SER A 40 -10.51 28.15 18.90
N GLU A 41 -10.41 29.30 18.24
CA GLU A 41 -11.24 29.67 17.10
C GLU A 41 -11.19 28.57 16.02
N ASP A 42 -12.36 27.98 15.81
CA ASP A 42 -12.81 26.95 14.88
C ASP A 42 -11.89 26.62 13.67
N GLY A 43 -10.94 25.71 13.91
CA GLY A 43 -10.41 24.78 12.91
C GLY A 43 -10.91 23.37 13.23
N GLY A 44 -12.24 23.18 13.26
CA GLY A 44 -12.85 21.90 13.64
C GLY A 44 -12.40 20.72 12.76
N SER A 45 -12.29 19.53 13.36
CA SER A 45 -11.95 18.31 12.63
C SER A 45 -12.98 17.98 11.56
N ARG A 46 -12.53 17.67 10.34
CA ARG A 46 -13.34 17.08 9.25
C ARG A 46 -13.58 15.57 9.43
N GLY A 47 -13.18 15.01 10.57
CA GLY A 47 -13.43 13.62 10.94
C GLY A 47 -12.35 12.65 10.45
N SER A 48 -12.75 11.44 10.04
CA SER A 48 -11.82 10.36 9.71
C SER A 48 -12.16 9.62 8.42
N ILE A 49 -11.12 9.25 7.66
CA ILE A 49 -11.20 8.35 6.51
C ILE A 49 -10.74 6.94 6.92
N ALA A 50 -11.63 5.98 6.73
CA ALA A 50 -11.35 4.55 6.91
C ALA A 50 -11.29 3.84 5.56
N PHE A 51 -10.33 2.95 5.39
CA PHE A 51 -10.15 2.22 4.12
C PHE A 51 -9.56 0.83 4.35
N PHE A 52 -9.60 -0.01 3.31
CA PHE A 52 -8.96 -1.33 3.32
C PHE A 52 -7.71 -1.32 2.44
N SER A 53 -6.59 -1.80 2.98
CA SER A 53 -5.33 -2.01 2.22
C SER A 53 -5.24 -3.44 1.69
N SER A 54 -5.27 -3.56 0.37
CA SER A 54 -4.96 -4.81 -0.35
C SER A 54 -3.49 -5.16 -0.16
N TYR A 55 -3.14 -6.44 -0.19
CA TYR A 55 -1.75 -6.93 -0.13
C TYR A 55 -1.01 -6.69 1.20
N ARG A 56 -1.60 -5.96 2.14
CA ARG A 56 -1.09 -5.89 3.50
C ARG A 56 -1.50 -7.17 4.24
N PRO A 57 -0.53 -8.00 4.68
CA PRO A 57 -0.86 -9.22 5.40
C PRO A 57 -1.54 -8.85 6.73
N PRO A 58 -2.48 -9.66 7.23
CA PRO A 58 -3.12 -9.42 8.54
C PRO A 58 -2.15 -9.70 9.71
N VAL A 59 -1.02 -10.35 9.43
CA VAL A 59 0.05 -10.64 10.38
C VAL A 59 1.29 -9.92 9.91
N ALA A 60 1.88 -9.16 10.82
CA ALA A 60 3.07 -8.38 10.54
C ALA A 60 4.21 -9.22 9.94
N LEU A 61 4.79 -8.69 8.87
CA LEU A 61 6.07 -9.15 8.35
C LEU A 61 7.18 -8.78 9.32
N ASP A 62 8.21 -9.60 9.35
CA ASP A 62 9.45 -9.30 10.05
C ASP A 62 10.66 -9.89 9.33
N ILE A 63 11.85 -9.46 9.72
CA ILE A 63 13.11 -9.72 9.00
C ILE A 63 13.95 -10.76 9.74
N PHE A 64 14.35 -11.79 8.99
CA PHE A 64 15.09 -12.94 9.50
C PHE A 64 16.27 -13.27 8.59
N CYS A 65 17.24 -14.03 9.10
CA CYS A 65 18.29 -14.64 8.28
C CYS A 65 18.60 -16.07 8.69
N ARG A 66 19.25 -16.80 7.77
CA ARG A 66 19.73 -18.17 7.98
C ARG A 66 21.11 -18.38 7.35
N PRO A 67 21.95 -19.27 7.90
CA PRO A 67 23.21 -19.63 7.28
C PRO A 67 22.99 -20.43 5.99
N VAL A 68 23.84 -20.20 4.99
CA VAL A 68 23.87 -20.93 3.72
C VAL A 68 24.33 -22.38 3.93
N ASP A 69 25.34 -22.61 4.78
CA ASP A 69 25.79 -23.95 5.15
C ASP A 69 25.38 -24.31 6.60
N PRO A 70 24.39 -25.21 6.80
CA PRO A 70 23.97 -25.65 8.13
C PRO A 70 25.06 -26.40 8.92
N ARG A 71 26.18 -26.80 8.30
CA ARG A 71 27.26 -27.55 8.98
C ARG A 71 28.29 -26.64 9.66
N ARG A 72 28.36 -25.36 9.27
CA ARG A 72 29.23 -24.35 9.94
C ARG A 72 28.72 -23.90 11.32
N ARG A 73 27.59 -24.46 11.77
CA ARG A 73 26.93 -24.34 13.10
C ARG A 73 27.82 -24.30 14.36
N ARG A 74 29.07 -24.78 14.30
CA ARG A 74 29.91 -25.05 15.49
C ARG A 74 31.05 -24.06 15.73
N GLN A 75 31.29 -23.08 14.85
CA GLN A 75 32.45 -22.19 14.98
C GLN A 75 32.14 -20.72 15.33
N GLN A 76 30.90 -20.25 15.23
CA GLN A 76 30.57 -18.85 15.52
C GLN A 76 29.52 -18.72 16.63
N ARG A 77 29.86 -17.90 17.64
CA ARG A 77 29.07 -17.62 18.85
C ARG A 77 27.81 -16.77 18.59
N ARG A 78 27.61 -16.25 17.36
CA ARG A 78 26.56 -15.28 16.99
C ARG A 78 25.11 -15.77 17.15
N CYS A 79 24.86 -17.08 17.29
CA CYS A 79 23.50 -17.66 17.23
C CYS A 79 23.02 -18.35 18.51
N HIS A 80 23.72 -18.24 19.63
CA HIS A 80 23.22 -18.79 20.89
C HIS A 80 22.45 -17.70 21.62
N HIS A 81 21.14 -17.63 21.44
CA HIS A 81 20.11 -17.43 22.48
C HIS A 81 18.74 -17.31 21.78
N GLY A 82 17.89 -18.34 21.92
CA GLY A 82 16.50 -18.34 21.44
C GLY A 82 16.08 -19.55 20.60
N GLY A 83 15.60 -20.62 21.27
CA GLY A 83 14.62 -21.58 20.74
C GLY A 83 14.84 -22.23 19.37
N GLY A 84 15.64 -23.31 19.31
CA GLY A 84 15.36 -24.50 18.48
C GLY A 84 15.37 -24.43 16.93
N GLY A 85 15.66 -23.29 16.28
CA GLY A 85 15.75 -23.18 14.81
C GLY A 85 16.99 -22.42 14.33
N ASP A 86 17.50 -22.73 13.12
CA ASP A 86 18.66 -22.04 12.51
C ASP A 86 18.36 -20.62 11.99
N GLU A 87 17.24 -20.01 12.38
CA GLU A 87 16.77 -18.72 11.87
C GLU A 87 16.91 -17.65 12.95
N LEU A 88 17.57 -16.55 12.61
CA LEU A 88 17.82 -15.41 13.49
C LEU A 88 16.91 -14.24 13.08
N ARG A 89 16.19 -13.64 14.05
CA ARG A 89 15.46 -12.38 13.83
C ARG A 89 16.42 -11.20 13.93
N LEU A 90 16.35 -10.29 12.97
CA LEU A 90 17.27 -9.14 12.86
C LEU A 90 16.72 -7.82 13.41
N THR A 91 15.47 -7.82 13.88
CA THR A 91 14.75 -6.66 14.43
C THR A 91 14.37 -6.86 15.90
N ASP A 92 13.69 -5.86 16.49
CA ASP A 92 13.08 -5.89 17.82
C ASP A 92 11.80 -6.75 17.90
N GLY A 93 11.23 -7.13 16.76
CA GLY A 93 9.96 -7.84 16.64
C GLY A 93 8.72 -6.94 16.59
N GLU A 94 8.88 -5.62 16.65
CA GLU A 94 7.79 -4.65 16.71
C GLU A 94 7.42 -4.15 15.31
N SER A 95 6.14 -3.82 15.10
CA SER A 95 5.59 -3.31 13.83
C SER A 95 5.66 -4.30 12.65
N TYR A 96 5.37 -3.80 11.44
CA TYR A 96 5.55 -4.45 10.15
C TYR A 96 6.92 -4.05 9.61
N ASN A 97 7.82 -5.01 9.40
CA ASN A 97 9.19 -4.77 8.96
C ASN A 97 9.50 -5.54 7.67
N TYR A 98 10.12 -4.88 6.69
CA TYR A 98 10.45 -5.49 5.39
C TYR A 98 11.60 -4.77 4.65
N ASN A 99 12.00 -5.32 3.51
CA ASN A 99 13.08 -4.79 2.64
C ASN A 99 14.37 -4.43 3.40
N GLY A 100 14.83 -5.36 4.25
CA GLY A 100 16.09 -5.23 4.97
C GLY A 100 17.31 -5.29 4.05
N GLN A 101 18.31 -4.45 4.32
CA GLN A 101 19.63 -4.47 3.72
C GLN A 101 20.70 -4.23 4.78
N PRO A 102 21.83 -4.94 4.76
CA PRO A 102 22.90 -4.72 5.72
C PRO A 102 23.59 -3.38 5.50
N ILE A 103 24.10 -2.82 6.59
CA ILE A 103 25.07 -1.72 6.57
C ILE A 103 26.44 -2.39 6.63
N VAL A 104 27.01 -2.71 5.46
CA VAL A 104 28.24 -3.51 5.36
C VAL A 104 29.50 -2.72 5.76
N PRO A 105 29.74 -1.48 5.28
CA PRO A 105 30.97 -0.77 5.62
C PRO A 105 31.00 -0.37 7.11
N PRO A 106 32.04 -0.76 7.88
CA PRO A 106 32.19 -0.35 9.29
C PRO A 106 32.14 1.17 9.49
N GLU A 107 32.70 1.94 8.56
CA GLU A 107 32.75 3.40 8.58
C GLU A 107 31.36 4.03 8.42
N ALA A 108 30.50 3.42 7.59
CA ALA A 108 29.12 3.84 7.43
C ALA A 108 28.32 3.59 8.71
N LEU A 109 28.53 2.43 9.35
CA LEU A 109 27.91 2.08 10.62
C LEU A 109 28.38 3.01 11.74
N ALA A 110 29.68 3.33 11.80
CA ALA A 110 30.25 4.28 12.74
C ALA A 110 29.70 5.70 12.53
N ALA A 111 29.49 6.12 11.28
CA ALA A 111 28.88 7.43 10.99
C ALA A 111 27.44 7.54 11.54
N ILE A 112 26.65 6.47 11.45
CA ILE A 112 25.30 6.41 12.05
C ILE A 112 25.40 6.38 13.57
N ALA A 113 26.27 5.54 14.13
CA ALA A 113 26.45 5.40 15.56
C ALA A 113 26.86 6.72 16.24
N ARG A 114 27.81 7.46 15.65
CA ARG A 114 28.21 8.80 16.13
C ARG A 114 27.07 9.81 16.15
N ARG A 115 26.15 9.75 15.18
CA ARG A 115 24.96 10.62 15.19
C ARG A 115 24.01 10.27 16.33
N LEU A 116 23.79 8.98 16.58
CA LEU A 116 22.97 8.52 17.69
C LEU A 116 23.60 8.86 19.04
N ASP A 117 24.92 8.71 19.18
CA ASP A 117 25.67 9.03 20.39
C ASP A 117 25.63 10.52 20.72
N TYR A 118 25.68 11.40 19.70
CA TYR A 118 25.48 12.84 19.88
C TYR A 118 24.15 13.18 20.60
N PHE A 119 23.12 12.34 20.44
CA PHE A 119 21.83 12.47 21.11
C PHE A 119 21.68 11.55 22.35
N GLY A 120 22.75 10.88 22.80
CA GLY A 120 22.73 9.95 23.92
C GLY A 120 21.88 8.70 23.68
N ARG A 121 21.68 8.31 22.41
CA ARG A 121 20.82 7.19 22.00
C ARG A 121 21.57 5.90 21.70
N CYS A 122 22.90 5.94 21.64
CA CYS A 122 23.73 4.78 21.35
C CYS A 122 24.31 4.16 22.62
N ARG A 123 24.62 2.85 22.57
CA ARG A 123 25.34 2.15 23.63
C ARG A 123 26.78 2.68 23.72
N ALA A 124 27.30 2.79 24.93
CA ALA A 124 28.71 3.14 25.13
C ALA A 124 29.64 2.12 24.44
N ALA A 125 30.75 2.60 23.86
CA ALA A 125 31.75 1.79 23.16
C ALA A 125 31.23 1.02 21.91
N VAL A 126 30.18 1.52 21.25
CA VAL A 126 29.67 0.94 20.00
C VAL A 126 30.73 0.81 18.90
N GLU A 127 31.71 1.72 18.82
CA GLU A 127 32.81 1.63 17.86
C GLU A 127 33.70 0.39 18.11
N ASP A 128 33.94 0.01 19.37
CA ASP A 128 34.68 -1.23 19.71
C ASP A 128 33.91 -2.50 19.30
N ASP A 129 32.57 -2.44 19.29
CA ASP A 129 31.73 -3.54 18.80
C ASP A 129 31.70 -3.62 17.27
N ILE A 130 31.75 -2.47 16.59
CA ILE A 130 31.91 -2.40 15.13
C ILE A 130 33.25 -3.01 14.72
N ASP A 131 34.35 -2.53 15.30
CA ASP A 131 35.71 -2.97 14.96
C ASP A 131 35.93 -4.47 15.24
N ALA A 132 35.27 -4.99 16.27
CA ALA A 132 35.33 -6.41 16.60
C ALA A 132 34.31 -7.27 15.83
N GLY A 133 33.48 -6.68 14.97
CA GLY A 133 32.43 -7.38 14.23
C GLY A 133 31.37 -8.02 15.13
N ARG A 134 31.06 -7.41 16.29
CA ARG A 134 30.00 -7.86 17.22
C ARG A 134 28.66 -7.17 17.01
N LEU A 135 28.55 -6.33 15.99
CA LEU A 135 27.35 -5.54 15.66
C LEU A 135 26.92 -5.78 14.22
N ILE A 136 25.64 -6.10 14.03
CA ILE A 136 24.98 -6.12 12.73
C ILE A 136 24.15 -4.83 12.61
N GLY A 137 24.50 -4.00 11.61
CA GLY A 137 23.68 -2.87 11.18
C GLY A 137 22.73 -3.27 10.06
N LEU A 138 21.47 -2.89 10.16
CA LEU A 138 20.45 -3.17 9.14
C LEU A 138 19.64 -1.90 8.86
N VAL A 139 19.52 -1.52 7.59
CA VAL A 139 18.50 -0.55 7.14
C VAL A 139 17.28 -1.30 6.62
N PHE A 140 16.09 -0.89 7.01
CA PHE A 140 14.85 -1.57 6.62
C PHE A 140 13.65 -0.63 6.70
N VAL A 141 12.52 -1.03 6.12
CA VAL A 141 11.27 -0.27 6.18
C VAL A 141 10.43 -0.77 7.36
N SER A 142 9.85 0.16 8.11
CA SER A 142 8.97 -0.13 9.24
C SER A 142 7.75 0.80 9.25
N GLU A 143 6.59 0.29 9.66
CA GLU A 143 5.36 1.08 9.84
C GLU A 143 5.27 1.83 11.18
N ARG A 144 6.39 1.97 11.91
CA ARG A 144 6.39 2.51 13.29
C ARG A 144 6.23 4.02 13.39
N ASP A 145 6.55 4.76 12.33
CA ASP A 145 6.37 6.22 12.29
C ASP A 145 4.90 6.56 12.01
N ARG A 146 4.06 6.44 13.04
CA ARG A 146 2.61 6.72 12.97
C ARG A 146 1.92 6.01 11.79
N GLY A 147 2.27 4.74 11.56
CA GLY A 147 1.70 3.92 10.49
C GLY A 147 2.22 4.21 9.08
N LEU A 148 3.16 5.15 8.93
CA LEU A 148 3.89 5.39 7.68
C LEU A 148 4.97 4.34 7.48
N GLU A 149 5.08 3.89 6.23
CA GLU A 149 6.13 3.00 5.77
C GLU A 149 7.41 3.82 5.53
N THR A 150 8.28 3.91 6.54
CA THR A 150 9.49 4.73 6.51
C THR A 150 10.73 3.94 6.87
N LEU A 151 11.91 4.45 6.52
CA LEU A 151 13.16 3.77 6.75
C LEU A 151 13.63 3.88 8.20
N HIS A 152 14.22 2.81 8.68
CA HIS A 152 14.71 2.62 10.02
C HIS A 152 16.05 1.91 9.99
N VAL A 153 16.85 2.14 11.02
CA VAL A 153 18.13 1.46 11.24
C VAL A 153 18.01 0.60 12.51
N ALA A 154 18.32 -0.69 12.39
CA ALA A 154 18.50 -1.60 13.50
C ALA A 154 19.98 -1.83 13.78
N LEU A 155 20.35 -1.76 15.05
CA LEU A 155 21.64 -2.12 15.61
C LEU A 155 21.47 -3.38 16.46
N ARG A 156 21.97 -4.52 15.97
CA ARG A 156 21.88 -5.80 16.68
C ARG A 156 23.26 -6.25 17.17
N PHE A 157 23.46 -6.19 18.48
CA PHE A 157 24.68 -6.66 19.13
C PHE A 157 24.61 -8.17 19.38
N ASP A 158 25.76 -8.84 19.36
CA ASP A 158 25.88 -10.29 19.59
C ASP A 158 25.43 -10.72 20.99
N ASP A 159 25.53 -9.83 21.98
CA ASP A 159 25.13 -10.06 23.37
C ASP A 159 23.68 -9.63 23.68
N ASP A 160 22.99 -9.02 22.71
CA ASP A 160 21.60 -8.56 22.86
C ASP A 160 20.59 -9.55 22.27
N ASP A 161 19.49 -9.79 23.00
CA ASP A 161 18.39 -10.62 22.52
C ASP A 161 17.60 -9.93 21.38
N LYS A 162 17.52 -8.59 21.40
CA LYS A 162 16.77 -7.76 20.45
C LYS A 162 17.62 -6.65 19.86
N ALA A 163 17.31 -6.25 18.63
CA ALA A 163 17.95 -5.08 18.02
C ALA A 163 17.42 -3.77 18.62
N GLN A 164 18.28 -2.75 18.69
CA GLN A 164 17.87 -1.37 18.95
C GLN A 164 17.48 -0.72 17.62
N VAL A 165 16.33 -0.06 17.54
CA VAL A 165 15.82 0.48 16.28
C VAL A 165 15.59 1.99 16.36
N PHE A 166 16.04 2.71 15.33
CA PHE A 166 15.96 4.15 15.22
C PHE A 166 15.39 4.57 13.87
N SER A 167 14.52 5.58 13.86
CA SER A 167 13.99 6.21 12.64
C SER A 167 15.02 7.14 11.98
N LEU A 168 14.87 7.40 10.68
CA LEU A 168 15.71 8.42 10.03
C LEU A 168 15.49 9.82 10.61
N ALA A 169 14.30 10.12 11.14
CA ALA A 169 14.03 11.38 11.82
C ALA A 169 14.82 11.52 13.14
N GLU A 170 15.03 10.44 13.88
CA GLU A 170 15.90 10.45 15.08
C GLU A 170 17.38 10.61 14.73
N ILE A 171 17.82 10.06 13.59
CA ILE A 171 19.24 10.11 13.17
C ILE A 171 19.59 11.47 12.52
N PHE A 172 18.69 12.00 11.68
CA PHE A 172 18.97 13.15 10.82
C PHE A 172 18.08 14.37 11.09
N GLY A 173 17.03 14.24 11.90
CA GLY A 173 16.11 15.30 12.29
C GLY A 173 14.77 15.30 11.55
N HIS A 174 13.71 15.69 12.27
CA HIS A 174 12.33 15.75 11.76
C HIS A 174 12.12 16.73 10.60
N GLY A 175 12.97 17.77 10.47
CA GLY A 175 12.85 18.72 9.35
C GLY A 175 13.16 18.09 7.99
N ALA A 176 14.06 17.10 7.94
CA ALA A 176 14.47 16.43 6.69
C ALA A 176 13.69 15.12 6.42
N PHE A 177 13.20 14.49 7.49
CA PHE A 177 12.53 13.19 7.48
C PHE A 177 11.18 13.25 8.23
N GLY A 178 10.42 14.32 7.98
CA GLY A 178 9.07 14.52 8.51
C GLY A 178 8.00 14.51 7.40
N GLY A 179 6.74 14.63 7.81
CA GLY A 179 5.59 14.67 6.90
C GLY A 179 5.17 13.31 6.32
N THR A 180 4.01 13.29 5.68
CA THR A 180 3.39 12.10 5.08
C THR A 180 4.17 11.67 3.84
N ARG A 181 4.71 10.45 3.87
CA ARG A 181 5.53 9.88 2.79
C ARG A 181 5.69 8.37 2.94
N LEU A 182 6.13 7.75 1.85
CA LEU A 182 6.73 6.41 1.82
C LEU A 182 8.24 6.58 1.73
N GLU A 183 8.99 5.73 2.40
CA GLU A 183 10.41 5.48 2.14
C GLU A 183 10.61 3.98 1.97
N ASP A 184 11.32 3.57 0.92
CA ASP A 184 11.52 2.16 0.58
C ASP A 184 12.93 1.87 0.04
N SER A 185 13.32 0.60 0.10
CA SER A 185 14.53 0.06 -0.54
C SER A 185 15.82 0.83 -0.19
N GLY A 186 16.13 0.92 1.11
CA GLY A 186 17.34 1.58 1.59
C GLY A 186 18.61 0.74 1.37
N CYS A 187 19.69 1.35 0.89
CA CYS A 187 21.01 0.72 0.70
C CYS A 187 22.14 1.73 0.97
N ILE A 188 23.35 1.22 1.22
CA ILE A 188 24.52 2.05 1.58
C ILE A 188 25.49 2.13 0.41
N ALA A 189 25.89 3.36 0.08
CA ALA A 189 26.91 3.68 -0.89
C ALA A 189 28.01 4.55 -0.26
N GLY A 190 29.17 4.68 -0.91
CA GLY A 190 30.26 5.53 -0.40
C GLY A 190 31.61 4.83 -0.39
N GLY A 191 32.59 5.47 0.25
CA GLY A 191 33.97 4.97 0.34
C GLY A 191 34.81 5.16 -0.93
N PHE A 192 34.33 6.00 -1.85
CA PHE A 192 34.98 6.28 -3.15
C PHE A 192 35.35 7.76 -3.33
N ASP A 193 35.03 8.64 -2.37
CA ASP A 193 35.41 10.05 -2.41
C ASP A 193 36.54 10.34 -1.42
N ASP A 194 37.32 11.40 -1.67
CA ASP A 194 38.54 11.73 -0.90
C ASP A 194 38.30 11.97 0.60
N ASP A 195 37.03 12.15 0.98
CA ASP A 195 36.56 12.40 2.34
C ASP A 195 35.99 11.14 3.02
N ASP A 196 36.06 9.98 2.34
CA ASP A 196 35.46 8.70 2.74
C ASP A 196 33.99 8.85 3.19
N ASN A 197 33.20 9.64 2.45
CA ASN A 197 31.80 9.80 2.78
C ASN A 197 30.99 8.56 2.40
N TYR A 198 30.01 8.28 3.26
CA TYR A 198 28.97 7.29 3.02
C TYR A 198 27.59 7.95 2.92
N TYR A 199 26.72 7.29 2.15
CA TYR A 199 25.41 7.78 1.78
C TYR A 199 24.36 6.68 1.94
N LEU A 200 23.24 7.02 2.56
CA LEU A 200 22.02 6.23 2.47
C LEU A 200 21.33 6.55 1.14
N VAL A 201 21.16 5.56 0.28
CA VAL A 201 20.41 5.64 -0.98
C VAL A 201 19.05 4.97 -0.78
N TYR A 202 17.96 5.64 -1.16
CA TYR A 202 16.61 5.15 -0.90
C TYR A 202 15.57 5.77 -1.83
N VAL A 203 14.41 5.12 -1.94
CA VAL A 203 13.23 5.64 -2.62
C VAL A 203 12.36 6.42 -1.64
N SER A 204 11.79 7.54 -2.06
CA SER A 204 10.74 8.22 -1.31
C SER A 204 9.69 8.89 -2.20
N THR A 205 8.46 9.00 -1.69
CA THR A 205 7.33 9.71 -2.31
C THR A 205 7.07 11.09 -1.70
N LYS A 206 8.04 11.63 -0.95
CA LYS A 206 7.92 12.92 -0.25
C LYS A 206 7.79 14.14 -1.16
N GLU A 207 8.21 14.04 -2.41
CA GLU A 207 8.09 15.13 -3.39
C GLU A 207 6.81 14.91 -4.22
N PRO A 208 5.88 15.88 -4.26
CA PRO A 208 4.69 15.79 -5.11
C PRO A 208 5.08 15.72 -6.59
N VAL A 209 4.35 14.93 -7.37
CA VAL A 209 4.55 14.86 -8.83
C VAL A 209 3.37 15.49 -9.55
N SER A 210 3.66 16.41 -10.46
CA SER A 210 2.65 17.16 -11.23
C SER A 210 2.04 16.37 -12.38
N LYS A 211 2.74 15.36 -12.91
CA LYS A 211 2.21 14.51 -13.98
C LYS A 211 1.32 13.42 -13.40
N ARG A 212 0.02 13.44 -13.73
CA ARG A 212 -0.92 12.37 -13.41
C ARG A 212 -0.50 11.04 -14.06
N ARG A 213 -0.85 9.91 -13.45
CA ARG A 213 -0.50 8.54 -13.89
C ARG A 213 1.00 8.36 -14.10
N SER A 214 1.79 8.97 -13.22
CA SER A 214 3.23 8.72 -13.15
C SER A 214 3.60 8.29 -11.73
N PRO A 215 4.56 7.36 -11.57
CA PRO A 215 5.02 6.94 -10.25
C PRO A 215 5.66 8.12 -9.48
N TRP A 216 5.35 8.28 -8.19
CA TRP A 216 5.88 9.40 -7.37
C TRP A 216 7.23 9.11 -6.71
N ASN A 217 7.77 7.92 -6.95
CA ASN A 217 9.01 7.44 -6.38
C ASN A 217 10.23 8.16 -6.97
N VAL A 218 10.97 8.80 -6.07
CA VAL A 218 12.23 9.49 -6.32
C VAL A 218 13.32 8.83 -5.51
N VAL A 219 14.44 8.50 -6.16
CA VAL A 219 15.63 8.01 -5.47
C VAL A 219 16.44 9.21 -4.96
N TYR A 220 16.78 9.17 -3.67
CA TYR A 220 17.60 10.14 -2.97
C TYR A 220 18.89 9.50 -2.48
N LYS A 221 19.92 10.34 -2.27
CA LYS A 221 21.06 10.01 -1.42
C LYS A 221 21.16 10.99 -0.26
N THR A 222 21.35 10.49 0.96
CA THR A 222 21.59 11.30 2.16
C THR A 222 22.96 10.97 2.71
N ASN A 223 23.83 11.99 2.83
CA ASN A 223 25.16 11.82 3.40
C ASN A 223 25.05 11.49 4.90
N LEU A 224 25.59 10.35 5.33
CA LEU A 224 25.43 9.83 6.71
C LEU A 224 26.08 10.75 7.75
N ARG A 225 27.16 11.45 7.40
CA ARG A 225 27.85 12.39 8.30
C ARG A 225 27.10 13.70 8.46
N THR A 226 26.61 14.29 7.38
CA THR A 226 26.04 15.66 7.37
C THR A 226 24.52 15.71 7.40
N GLY A 227 23.83 14.61 7.06
CA GLY A 227 22.36 14.58 6.89
C GLY A 227 21.86 15.30 5.63
N LYS A 228 22.76 15.87 4.82
CA LYS A 228 22.38 16.56 3.57
C LYS A 228 21.86 15.55 2.56
N THR A 229 20.70 15.85 1.99
CA THR A 229 19.99 14.99 1.03
C THR A 229 20.03 15.57 -0.37
N LYS A 230 20.30 14.72 -1.37
CA LYS A 230 20.32 15.07 -2.80
C LYS A 230 19.46 14.10 -3.60
N ARG A 231 18.66 14.64 -4.53
CA ARG A 231 17.89 13.87 -5.51
C ARG A 231 18.80 13.23 -6.56
N LEU A 232 18.58 11.95 -6.87
CA LEU A 232 19.27 11.20 -7.93
C LEU A 232 18.39 10.96 -9.16
N THR A 233 17.10 10.73 -8.98
CA THR A 233 16.16 10.56 -10.09
C THR A 233 15.97 11.87 -10.84
N PRO A 234 16.09 11.93 -12.19
CA PRO A 234 15.79 13.13 -12.96
C PRO A 234 14.35 13.65 -12.77
N HIS A 235 14.13 14.95 -12.94
CA HIS A 235 12.78 15.52 -12.93
C HIS A 235 11.92 14.95 -14.07
N GLY A 236 10.64 14.71 -13.79
CA GLY A 236 9.70 14.10 -14.75
C GLY A 236 9.91 12.60 -15.01
N THR A 237 10.80 11.96 -14.24
CA THR A 237 11.03 10.51 -14.27
C THR A 237 10.88 9.92 -12.88
N SER A 238 10.77 8.59 -12.83
CA SER A 238 10.56 7.85 -11.59
C SER A 238 11.42 6.59 -11.60
N ASP A 239 12.05 6.32 -10.46
CA ASP A 239 12.97 5.20 -10.28
C ASP A 239 12.54 4.37 -9.06
N LEU A 240 12.81 3.07 -9.10
CA LEU A 240 12.49 2.08 -8.08
C LEU A 240 13.72 1.19 -7.83
N SER A 241 13.69 0.49 -6.68
CA SER A 241 14.61 -0.60 -6.33
C SER A 241 16.10 -0.27 -6.58
N PRO A 242 16.66 0.78 -5.93
CA PRO A 242 18.07 1.10 -6.07
C PRO A 242 18.96 -0.02 -5.50
N ALA A 243 20.04 -0.33 -6.20
CA ALA A 243 21.09 -1.24 -5.76
C ALA A 243 22.46 -0.63 -6.01
N VAL A 244 23.35 -0.72 -5.02
CA VAL A 244 24.69 -0.11 -5.04
C VAL A 244 25.71 -1.14 -5.54
N SER A 245 26.69 -0.69 -6.34
CA SER A 245 27.85 -1.50 -6.76
C SER A 245 28.76 -1.84 -5.58
N GLU A 246 29.65 -2.81 -5.78
CA GLU A 246 30.56 -3.29 -4.73
C GLU A 246 31.55 -2.19 -4.30
N ASP A 247 32.05 -1.40 -5.26
CA ASP A 247 32.88 -0.21 -5.02
C ASP A 247 32.13 0.99 -4.40
N GLY A 248 30.81 0.88 -4.23
CA GLY A 248 29.96 1.96 -3.69
C GLY A 248 29.73 3.14 -4.63
N GLN A 249 30.39 3.23 -5.79
CA GLN A 249 30.41 4.41 -6.66
C GLN A 249 29.15 4.53 -7.53
N TYR A 250 28.50 3.42 -7.84
CA TYR A 250 27.39 3.36 -8.79
C TYR A 250 26.10 2.87 -8.13
N VAL A 251 24.97 3.38 -8.63
CA VAL A 251 23.64 2.89 -8.27
C VAL A 251 22.90 2.45 -9.53
N ALA A 252 22.44 1.20 -9.55
CA ALA A 252 21.51 0.69 -10.53
C ALA A 252 20.08 0.92 -10.04
N VAL A 253 19.20 1.41 -10.91
CA VAL A 253 17.78 1.66 -10.60
C VAL A 253 16.87 1.10 -11.69
N ALA A 254 15.71 0.58 -11.31
CA ALA A 254 14.63 0.26 -12.24
C ALA A 254 13.85 1.54 -12.57
N SER A 255 13.88 1.99 -13.82
CA SER A 255 13.40 3.31 -14.22
C SER A 255 12.27 3.26 -15.24
N PHE A 256 11.34 4.21 -15.10
CA PHE A 256 10.34 4.54 -16.10
C PHE A 256 10.84 5.60 -17.11
N GLN A 257 12.11 5.98 -17.07
CA GLN A 257 12.64 6.99 -17.99
C GLN A 257 12.42 6.62 -19.46
N GLY A 258 11.79 7.54 -20.19
CA GLY A 258 11.43 7.36 -21.60
C GLY A 258 10.20 6.47 -21.83
N LYS A 259 9.45 6.15 -20.76
CA LYS A 259 8.23 5.35 -20.81
C LYS A 259 7.11 6.08 -20.09
N GLU A 260 5.90 5.88 -20.58
CA GLU A 260 4.69 6.25 -19.86
C GLU A 260 4.13 5.00 -19.20
N TRP A 261 3.66 5.13 -17.97
CA TRP A 261 2.98 4.04 -17.31
C TRP A 261 1.61 3.83 -17.97
N ASP A 262 1.39 2.62 -18.48
CA ASP A 262 0.20 2.28 -19.25
C ASP A 262 -0.94 1.72 -18.39
N GLY A 263 -0.76 1.58 -17.08
CA GLY A 263 -1.70 0.91 -16.17
C GLY A 263 -1.25 -0.49 -15.73
N GLU A 264 -0.18 -1.02 -16.30
CA GLU A 264 0.34 -2.35 -15.95
C GLU A 264 0.98 -2.35 -14.55
N ILE A 265 0.52 -3.26 -13.70
CA ILE A 265 0.97 -3.40 -12.30
C ILE A 265 1.68 -4.73 -12.04
N SER A 266 1.61 -5.71 -12.94
CA SER A 266 2.35 -6.97 -12.80
C SER A 266 3.73 -6.86 -13.42
N ASP A 267 3.82 -6.55 -14.71
CA ASP A 267 5.08 -6.45 -15.44
C ASP A 267 5.34 -4.99 -15.81
N LEU A 268 5.95 -4.25 -14.89
CA LEU A 268 6.16 -2.80 -15.04
C LEU A 268 6.97 -2.41 -16.28
N LYS A 269 7.68 -3.38 -16.90
CA LYS A 269 8.55 -3.17 -18.06
C LYS A 269 9.50 -2.00 -17.85
N THR A 270 10.04 -1.80 -16.65
CA THR A 270 11.05 -0.78 -16.37
C THR A 270 12.36 -1.08 -17.12
N ASP A 271 13.21 -0.09 -17.30
CA ASP A 271 14.59 -0.29 -17.79
C ASP A 271 15.58 -0.08 -16.65
N ILE A 272 16.73 -0.76 -16.65
CA ILE A 272 17.76 -0.52 -15.64
C ILE A 272 18.73 0.55 -16.13
N TYR A 273 18.86 1.59 -15.33
CA TYR A 273 19.86 2.65 -15.49
C TYR A 273 20.91 2.54 -14.39
N VAL A 274 22.17 2.83 -14.73
CA VAL A 274 23.27 2.97 -13.78
C VAL A 274 23.63 4.45 -13.66
N ILE A 275 23.80 4.91 -12.43
CA ILE A 275 24.07 6.31 -12.07
C ILE A 275 25.40 6.35 -11.31
N ASN A 276 26.35 7.17 -11.77
CA ASN A 276 27.57 7.47 -11.02
C ASN A 276 27.27 8.47 -9.90
N LEU A 277 27.64 8.17 -8.66
CA LEU A 277 27.33 9.04 -7.52
C LEU A 277 28.21 10.29 -7.42
N GLN A 278 29.37 10.33 -8.07
CA GLN A 278 30.22 11.52 -8.15
C GLN A 278 29.62 12.57 -9.10
N ASP A 279 29.13 12.15 -10.27
CA ASP A 279 28.44 13.02 -11.23
C ASP A 279 27.07 12.47 -11.69
N PRO A 280 26.07 12.43 -10.79
CA PRO A 280 24.79 11.76 -11.06
C PRO A 280 23.93 12.48 -12.10
N ARG A 281 24.25 13.75 -12.43
CA ARG A 281 23.49 14.52 -13.43
C ARG A 281 23.93 14.21 -14.85
N HIS A 282 25.23 13.95 -15.07
CA HIS A 282 25.77 13.75 -16.42
C HIS A 282 26.15 12.30 -16.71
N ASP A 283 26.36 11.47 -15.69
CA ASP A 283 26.75 10.07 -15.85
C ASP A 283 25.66 9.09 -15.38
N ARG A 284 24.54 9.12 -16.11
CA ARG A 284 23.43 8.18 -16.01
C ARG A 284 23.26 7.43 -17.33
N LYS A 285 23.35 6.10 -17.31
CA LYS A 285 23.38 5.26 -18.52
C LYS A 285 22.34 4.17 -18.47
N LEU A 286 21.58 4.02 -19.55
CA LEU A 286 20.73 2.85 -19.77
C LEU A 286 21.59 1.62 -20.03
N VAL A 287 21.43 0.57 -19.24
CA VAL A 287 22.22 -0.66 -19.38
C VAL A 287 21.38 -1.88 -19.80
N ILE A 288 20.16 -2.03 -19.27
CA ILE A 288 19.32 -3.21 -19.53
C ILE A 288 17.91 -2.74 -19.91
N LYS A 289 17.38 -3.31 -20.99
CA LYS A 289 16.00 -3.11 -21.43
C LYS A 289 15.07 -4.13 -20.80
N ASN A 290 13.92 -3.66 -20.30
CA ASN A 290 12.90 -4.50 -19.64
C ASN A 290 13.50 -5.34 -18.50
N GLY A 291 13.77 -4.70 -17.37
CA GLY A 291 14.30 -5.33 -16.18
C GLY A 291 13.95 -4.53 -14.93
N GLY A 292 13.57 -5.24 -13.87
CA GLY A 292 13.32 -4.68 -12.55
C GLY A 292 14.30 -5.22 -11.50
N TRP A 293 14.22 -4.68 -10.29
CA TRP A 293 14.95 -5.19 -9.12
C TRP A 293 16.42 -5.54 -9.39
N PRO A 294 17.26 -4.56 -9.79
CA PRO A 294 18.68 -4.80 -9.99
C PRO A 294 19.37 -5.23 -8.69
N SER A 295 20.42 -6.03 -8.79
CA SER A 295 21.31 -6.39 -7.69
C SER A 295 22.72 -6.64 -8.25
N TRP A 296 23.73 -5.99 -7.68
CA TRP A 296 25.10 -6.07 -8.16
C TRP A 296 25.80 -7.32 -7.63
N GLY A 297 26.38 -8.12 -8.52
CA GLY A 297 27.23 -9.26 -8.15
C GLY A 297 28.73 -8.95 -8.20
N GLY A 298 29.09 -7.68 -8.29
CA GLY A 298 30.44 -7.17 -8.59
C GLY A 298 30.35 -6.08 -9.64
N ASP A 299 31.42 -5.33 -9.88
CA ASP A 299 31.36 -4.08 -10.67
C ASP A 299 31.07 -4.28 -12.17
N ASP A 300 31.19 -5.50 -12.71
CA ASP A 300 30.79 -5.83 -14.09
C ASP A 300 29.39 -6.46 -14.20
N VAL A 301 28.80 -6.92 -13.09
CA VAL A 301 27.68 -7.86 -13.13
C VAL A 301 26.45 -7.33 -12.41
N ILE A 302 25.32 -7.31 -13.13
CA ILE A 302 24.00 -6.98 -12.57
C ILE A 302 23.06 -8.17 -12.76
N PHE A 303 22.50 -8.66 -11.65
CA PHE A 303 21.36 -9.56 -11.64
C PHE A 303 20.06 -8.75 -11.64
N PHE A 304 19.04 -9.25 -12.33
CA PHE A 304 17.73 -8.59 -12.40
C PHE A 304 16.63 -9.61 -12.67
N HIS A 305 15.38 -9.28 -12.32
CA HIS A 305 14.23 -10.08 -12.72
C HIS A 305 13.53 -9.51 -13.97
N ARG A 306 12.85 -10.38 -14.72
CA ARG A 306 12.03 -9.99 -15.85
C ARG A 306 11.03 -11.09 -16.16
N LYS A 307 9.86 -10.74 -16.68
CA LYS A 307 8.94 -11.70 -17.29
C LYS A 307 9.47 -12.18 -18.65
N ASP A 308 9.61 -13.49 -18.78
CA ASP A 308 10.03 -14.12 -20.05
C ASP A 308 8.85 -14.16 -21.02
N GLY A 309 9.03 -13.55 -22.20
CA GLY A 309 8.02 -13.53 -23.26
C GLY A 309 7.73 -14.91 -23.86
N GLY A 310 8.67 -15.87 -23.75
CA GLY A 310 8.48 -17.23 -24.25
C GLY A 310 7.62 -18.11 -23.33
N SER A 311 7.98 -18.19 -22.05
CA SER A 311 7.27 -19.05 -21.07
C SER A 311 6.12 -18.34 -20.34
N GLY A 312 6.10 -17.00 -20.30
CA GLY A 312 5.18 -16.23 -19.48
C GLY A 312 5.47 -16.27 -17.97
N ASN A 313 6.57 -16.91 -17.56
CA ASN A 313 7.05 -16.96 -16.18
C ASN A 313 8.09 -15.86 -15.92
N TRP A 314 8.19 -15.44 -14.67
CA TRP A 314 9.28 -14.60 -14.20
C TRP A 314 10.59 -15.38 -14.14
N GLY A 315 11.69 -14.74 -14.53
CA GLY A 315 13.03 -15.29 -14.43
C GLY A 315 14.00 -14.28 -13.87
N VAL A 316 15.08 -14.79 -13.26
CA VAL A 316 16.25 -13.99 -12.89
C VAL A 316 17.32 -14.18 -13.94
N PHE A 317 17.92 -13.07 -14.35
CA PHE A 317 18.92 -12.97 -15.40
C PHE A 317 20.16 -12.28 -14.85
N ARG A 318 21.31 -12.65 -15.40
CA ARG A 318 22.61 -12.02 -15.18
C ARG A 318 22.97 -11.21 -16.42
N TYR A 319 23.44 -9.98 -16.22
CA TYR A 319 23.95 -9.10 -17.25
C TYR A 319 25.40 -8.74 -16.96
N SER A 320 26.28 -8.79 -17.96
CA SER A 320 27.66 -8.30 -17.88
C SER A 320 27.78 -6.99 -18.65
N LEU A 321 28.30 -5.94 -18.01
CA LEU A 321 28.44 -4.59 -18.55
C LEU A 321 29.47 -4.55 -19.69
N SER A 322 30.61 -5.19 -19.49
CA SER A 322 31.71 -5.29 -20.45
C SER A 322 31.31 -6.03 -21.73
N SER A 323 30.70 -7.22 -21.57
CA SER A 323 30.33 -8.07 -22.71
C SER A 323 28.97 -7.73 -23.31
N ARG A 324 28.12 -6.98 -22.57
CA ARG A 324 26.72 -6.68 -22.90
C ARG A 324 25.86 -7.93 -23.13
N LYS A 325 26.21 -9.03 -22.46
CA LYS A 325 25.50 -10.31 -22.58
C LYS A 325 24.54 -10.49 -21.42
N THR A 326 23.33 -10.93 -21.75
CA THR A 326 22.30 -11.35 -20.79
C THR A 326 22.18 -12.87 -20.82
N VAL A 327 22.20 -13.52 -19.66
CA VAL A 327 22.02 -14.96 -19.50
C VAL A 327 20.95 -15.23 -18.44
N ARG A 328 20.01 -16.13 -18.73
CA ARG A 328 19.01 -16.56 -17.74
C ARG A 328 19.68 -17.48 -16.72
N VAL A 329 19.51 -17.18 -15.43
CA VAL A 329 20.10 -17.94 -14.32
C VAL A 329 19.14 -19.02 -13.84
N THR A 330 17.85 -18.70 -13.75
CA THR A 330 16.84 -19.61 -13.20
C THR A 330 16.10 -20.41 -14.28
N PRO A 331 15.60 -21.63 -13.98
CA PRO A 331 14.81 -22.43 -14.92
C PRO A 331 13.58 -21.70 -15.49
N ALA A 332 13.21 -22.04 -16.74
CA ALA A 332 12.04 -21.47 -17.41
C ALA A 332 10.70 -22.02 -16.93
N SER A 333 10.71 -23.15 -16.21
CA SER A 333 9.52 -23.89 -15.80
C SER A 333 8.78 -23.30 -14.60
N PHE A 334 9.36 -22.30 -13.91
CA PHE A 334 8.75 -21.68 -12.74
C PHE A 334 9.10 -20.19 -12.61
N ASP A 335 8.39 -19.50 -11.72
CA ASP A 335 8.56 -18.08 -11.46
C ASP A 335 9.74 -17.85 -10.49
N ALA A 336 10.59 -16.88 -10.79
CA ALA A 336 11.73 -16.48 -9.97
C ALA A 336 11.91 -14.95 -10.01
N VAL A 337 11.99 -14.30 -8.83
CA VAL A 337 11.96 -12.84 -8.67
C VAL A 337 12.85 -12.34 -7.53
N THR A 338 13.03 -11.02 -7.46
CA THR A 338 13.74 -10.29 -6.39
C THR A 338 15.12 -10.85 -6.08
N PRO A 339 16.05 -10.81 -7.06
CA PRO A 339 17.40 -11.33 -6.87
C PRO A 339 18.17 -10.52 -5.83
N ALA A 340 18.99 -11.22 -5.04
CA ALA A 340 20.04 -10.66 -4.21
C ALA A 340 21.35 -11.38 -4.54
N ALA A 341 22.22 -10.69 -5.25
CA ALA A 341 23.50 -11.22 -5.69
C ALA A 341 24.43 -11.44 -4.49
N ILE A 342 25.15 -12.56 -4.53
CA ILE A 342 26.16 -12.93 -3.53
C ILE A 342 27.55 -12.62 -4.09
N ASP A 343 27.78 -12.96 -5.36
CA ASP A 343 28.96 -12.62 -6.16
C ASP A 343 28.59 -12.69 -7.65
N GLU A 344 29.60 -12.63 -8.53
CA GLU A 344 29.38 -12.58 -9.98
C GLU A 344 28.66 -13.81 -10.55
N ASP A 345 28.69 -14.95 -9.84
CA ASP A 345 28.17 -16.23 -10.30
C ASP A 345 27.07 -16.80 -9.41
N ARG A 346 26.87 -16.25 -8.21
CA ARG A 346 25.89 -16.71 -7.23
C ARG A 346 24.84 -15.65 -6.91
N VAL A 347 23.57 -16.09 -6.86
CA VAL A 347 22.44 -15.22 -6.56
C VAL A 347 21.38 -15.95 -5.72
N ALA A 348 20.91 -15.30 -4.66
CA ALA A 348 19.73 -15.71 -3.90
C ALA A 348 18.46 -15.16 -4.56
N VAL A 349 17.43 -15.99 -4.70
CA VAL A 349 16.22 -15.67 -5.47
C VAL A 349 14.98 -16.19 -4.76
N ALA A 350 13.88 -15.43 -4.81
CA ALA A 350 12.58 -15.91 -4.40
C ALA A 350 11.91 -16.70 -5.55
N THR A 351 11.61 -17.98 -5.35
CA THR A 351 11.04 -18.89 -6.35
C THR A 351 9.65 -19.38 -5.98
N ILE A 352 8.78 -19.55 -6.99
CA ILE A 352 7.46 -20.17 -6.88
C ILE A 352 7.38 -21.27 -7.93
N ARG A 353 7.54 -22.53 -7.50
CA ARG A 353 7.69 -23.69 -8.38
C ARG A 353 6.39 -24.14 -9.03
N ARG A 354 5.24 -23.82 -8.41
CA ARG A 354 3.91 -24.12 -8.95
C ARG A 354 2.95 -22.98 -8.61
N ARG A 355 2.23 -22.48 -9.62
CA ARG A 355 1.12 -21.54 -9.37
C ARG A 355 -0.01 -22.23 -8.63
N SER A 356 -0.87 -21.44 -8.02
CA SER A 356 -2.00 -21.97 -7.28
C SER A 356 -3.28 -21.21 -7.59
N THR A 357 -4.39 -21.78 -7.15
CA THR A 357 -5.72 -21.19 -7.25
C THR A 357 -6.30 -20.91 -5.87
N PHE A 358 -7.28 -20.00 -5.79
CA PHE A 358 -7.86 -19.54 -4.52
C PHE A 358 -8.52 -20.67 -3.70
N SER A 359 -8.95 -21.75 -4.37
CA SER A 359 -9.54 -22.93 -3.72
C SER A 359 -8.52 -23.93 -3.17
N ASP A 360 -7.21 -23.73 -3.41
CA ASP A 360 -6.19 -24.70 -3.04
C ASP A 360 -5.87 -24.66 -1.54
N VAL A 361 -5.79 -25.82 -0.91
CA VAL A 361 -4.92 -26.02 0.26
C VAL A 361 -3.50 -26.20 -0.28
N ARG A 362 -2.62 -25.22 -0.06
CA ARG A 362 -1.33 -25.11 -0.75
C ARG A 362 -0.36 -26.25 -0.37
N ALA A 363 0.25 -26.87 -1.38
CA ALA A 363 1.40 -27.77 -1.24
C ALA A 363 2.73 -26.99 -1.17
N PRO A 364 3.83 -27.58 -0.69
CA PRO A 364 5.11 -26.88 -0.54
C PRO A 364 5.62 -26.16 -1.79
N GLU A 365 5.48 -26.75 -2.98
CA GLU A 365 5.94 -26.16 -4.25
C GLU A 365 5.19 -24.88 -4.64
N GLN A 366 4.05 -24.63 -3.98
CA GLN A 366 3.25 -23.45 -4.22
C GLN A 366 3.80 -22.25 -3.46
N TYR A 367 4.36 -22.43 -2.27
CA TYR A 367 4.86 -21.32 -1.45
C TYR A 367 6.09 -20.67 -2.07
N ARG A 368 6.25 -19.37 -1.79
CA ARG A 368 7.44 -18.60 -2.16
C ARG A 368 8.61 -19.00 -1.26
N HIS A 369 9.69 -19.48 -1.86
CA HIS A 369 10.88 -19.93 -1.14
C HIS A 369 12.13 -19.20 -1.62
N ILE A 370 13.12 -19.06 -0.73
CA ILE A 370 14.43 -18.53 -1.07
C ILE A 370 15.36 -19.69 -1.44
N GLU A 371 15.99 -19.59 -2.60
CA GLU A 371 16.94 -20.56 -3.14
C GLU A 371 18.18 -19.83 -3.69
N VAL A 372 19.36 -20.44 -3.56
CA VAL A 372 20.62 -19.91 -4.13
C VAL A 372 20.99 -20.68 -5.39
N PHE A 373 21.23 -19.96 -6.47
CA PHE A 373 21.70 -20.48 -7.74
C PHE A 373 23.18 -20.15 -7.91
N ASP A 374 23.99 -21.14 -8.30
CA ASP A 374 25.41 -20.99 -8.61
C ASP A 374 25.63 -21.37 -10.07
N MET A 375 26.04 -20.42 -10.91
CA MET A 375 26.23 -20.68 -12.34
C MET A 375 27.44 -21.57 -12.64
N ARG A 376 28.38 -21.73 -11.72
CA ARG A 376 29.56 -22.60 -11.86
C ARG A 376 29.18 -24.07 -11.66
N SER A 377 28.06 -24.33 -10.99
CA SER A 377 27.51 -25.66 -10.74
C SER A 377 26.10 -25.76 -11.30
N LEU A 378 25.95 -26.40 -12.46
CA LEU A 378 24.64 -26.65 -13.09
C LEU A 378 23.77 -27.69 -12.34
N GLY A 379 24.03 -27.90 -11.05
CA GLY A 379 23.30 -28.79 -10.16
C GLY A 379 21.98 -28.20 -9.66
N LYS A 380 21.38 -28.87 -8.66
CA LYS A 380 20.18 -28.35 -8.00
C LYS A 380 20.55 -27.07 -7.21
N PRO A 381 19.69 -26.03 -7.23
CA PRO A 381 19.90 -24.86 -6.40
C PRO A 381 19.90 -25.25 -4.92
N LEU A 382 20.59 -24.47 -4.11
CA LEU A 382 20.61 -24.67 -2.67
C LEU A 382 19.30 -24.12 -2.07
N GLU A 383 18.52 -25.01 -1.46
CA GLU A 383 17.22 -24.67 -0.89
C GLU A 383 17.39 -24.10 0.54
N ILE A 384 17.21 -22.78 0.71
CA ILE A 384 17.41 -22.10 2.00
C ILE A 384 16.20 -22.28 2.92
N THR A 385 14.99 -22.00 2.40
CA THR A 385 13.77 -21.97 3.23
C THR A 385 12.85 -23.17 3.01
N ARG A 386 12.95 -23.85 1.86
CA ARG A 386 11.98 -24.89 1.44
C ARG A 386 11.93 -26.08 2.40
N HIS A 387 13.07 -26.52 2.93
CA HIS A 387 13.09 -27.63 3.90
C HIS A 387 12.83 -27.18 5.34
N ALA A 388 13.22 -25.95 5.68
CA ALA A 388 13.07 -25.41 7.01
C ALA A 388 11.62 -25.05 7.34
N MET A 389 10.94 -24.37 6.40
CA MET A 389 9.56 -23.91 6.53
C MET A 389 8.81 -24.12 5.20
N PRO A 390 8.50 -25.37 4.84
CA PRO A 390 7.91 -25.73 3.54
C PRO A 390 6.50 -25.15 3.29
N LYS A 391 5.84 -24.59 4.31
CA LYS A 391 4.46 -24.09 4.22
C LYS A 391 4.35 -22.63 4.66
N ALA A 392 5.38 -21.84 4.37
CA ALA A 392 5.41 -20.40 4.61
C ALA A 392 6.01 -19.66 3.40
N ASP A 393 5.48 -18.47 3.09
CA ASP A 393 6.04 -17.61 2.06
C ASP A 393 7.19 -16.75 2.61
N HIS A 394 8.25 -16.61 1.81
CA HIS A 394 9.46 -15.86 2.13
C HIS A 394 9.76 -14.87 1.01
N PHE A 395 10.06 -13.63 1.37
CA PHE A 395 10.07 -12.50 0.45
C PHE A 395 11.41 -11.74 0.50
N ASN A 396 11.74 -11.15 -0.66
CA ASN A 396 12.87 -10.28 -0.98
C ASN A 396 14.14 -10.61 -0.19
N PRO A 397 14.93 -11.58 -0.67
CA PRO A 397 16.17 -11.95 -0.01
C PRO A 397 17.17 -10.80 -0.01
N PHE A 398 18.13 -10.88 0.91
CA PHE A 398 19.32 -10.04 0.95
C PHE A 398 20.50 -10.85 1.48
N VAL A 399 21.71 -10.36 1.26
CA VAL A 399 22.96 -11.08 1.58
C VAL A 399 23.61 -10.47 2.81
N LEU A 400 24.19 -11.31 3.67
CA LEU A 400 24.90 -10.95 4.88
C LEU A 400 26.23 -11.70 4.94
N ASP A 401 27.26 -11.09 5.54
CA ASP A 401 28.59 -11.68 5.74
C ASP A 401 29.12 -12.39 4.47
N ASP A 402 29.20 -11.67 3.35
CA ASP A 402 29.71 -12.17 2.05
C ASP A 402 29.00 -13.44 1.53
N GLY A 403 27.73 -13.61 1.88
CA GLY A 403 26.93 -14.78 1.49
C GLY A 403 27.08 -15.98 2.40
N GLU A 404 27.64 -15.82 3.60
CA GLU A 404 27.51 -16.84 4.65
C GLU A 404 26.07 -16.94 5.16
N TYR A 405 25.32 -15.84 5.13
CA TYR A 405 23.93 -15.77 5.56
C TYR A 405 23.03 -15.15 4.49
N ILE A 406 21.81 -15.69 4.37
CA ILE A 406 20.75 -15.12 3.53
C ILE A 406 19.64 -14.61 4.42
N GLY A 407 19.42 -13.31 4.33
CA GLY A 407 18.28 -12.63 4.92
C GLY A 407 17.05 -12.68 4.03
N TYR A 408 15.87 -12.56 4.63
CA TYR A 408 14.57 -12.48 3.96
C TYR A 408 13.52 -11.97 4.96
N HIS A 409 12.31 -11.69 4.49
CA HIS A 409 11.19 -11.40 5.37
C HIS A 409 10.04 -12.39 5.20
N ARG A 410 9.30 -12.61 6.29
CA ARG A 410 8.14 -13.50 6.36
C ARG A 410 7.19 -13.04 7.45
N CYS A 411 5.93 -13.48 7.40
CA CYS A 411 4.99 -13.23 8.49
C CYS A 411 5.45 -13.93 9.78
N LYS A 412 5.20 -13.29 10.93
CA LYS A 412 5.37 -13.83 12.29
C LYS A 412 4.33 -14.92 12.62
N HIS A 413 4.18 -15.89 11.73
CA HIS A 413 3.14 -16.92 11.78
C HIS A 413 3.26 -17.86 12.99
N GLU A 414 4.43 -17.94 13.62
CA GLU A 414 4.65 -18.64 14.89
C GLU A 414 3.77 -18.10 16.03
N GLN A 415 3.29 -16.86 15.91
CA GLN A 415 2.32 -16.27 16.83
C GLN A 415 0.91 -16.85 16.65
N LEU A 416 0.68 -17.63 15.59
CA LEU A 416 -0.61 -18.20 15.24
C LEU A 416 -0.68 -19.67 15.62
N ARG A 417 -1.88 -20.11 16.03
CA ARG A 417 -2.23 -21.53 16.09
C ARG A 417 -3.58 -21.71 15.40
N HIS A 418 -3.75 -22.84 14.70
CA HIS A 418 -5.03 -23.19 14.10
C HIS A 418 -6.15 -23.11 15.16
N GLY A 419 -7.24 -22.40 14.84
CA GLY A 419 -8.39 -22.23 15.73
C GLY A 419 -8.22 -21.20 16.86
N LYS A 420 -7.02 -20.65 17.09
CA LYS A 420 -6.85 -19.40 17.87
C LYS A 420 -7.08 -18.21 16.95
N GLY A 421 -7.50 -17.06 17.44
CA GLY A 421 -7.73 -15.90 16.56
C GLY A 421 -6.59 -14.90 16.52
N ILE A 422 -6.72 -13.95 15.59
CA ILE A 422 -5.81 -12.81 15.43
C ILE A 422 -6.51 -11.56 15.98
N PRO A 423 -5.83 -10.73 16.78
CA PRO A 423 -6.36 -9.43 17.17
C PRO A 423 -6.68 -8.60 15.93
N ARG A 424 -7.90 -8.06 15.85
CA ARG A 424 -8.36 -7.24 14.70
C ARG A 424 -8.36 -5.78 15.09
N HIS A 425 -7.16 -5.24 15.28
CA HIS A 425 -6.99 -3.81 15.46
C HIS A 425 -7.10 -3.11 14.12
N PHE A 426 -7.56 -1.87 14.20
CA PHE A 426 -7.43 -0.92 13.12
C PHE A 426 -6.11 -0.18 13.30
N HIS A 427 -5.49 0.24 12.19
CA HIS A 427 -4.17 0.86 12.24
C HIS A 427 -4.28 2.29 11.75
N THR A 428 -3.95 3.25 12.61
CA THR A 428 -3.87 4.68 12.25
C THR A 428 -2.69 4.93 11.32
N LEU A 429 -2.86 5.88 10.42
CA LEU A 429 -1.81 6.43 9.56
C LEU A 429 -1.73 7.93 9.78
N GLN A 430 -0.53 8.47 9.63
CA GLN A 430 -0.36 9.90 9.48
C GLN A 430 -1.10 10.40 8.23
N SER A 431 -1.90 11.45 8.42
CA SER A 431 -2.63 12.14 7.36
C SER A 431 -1.82 13.36 6.89
N PRO A 432 -1.88 13.72 5.58
CA PRO A 432 -1.38 15.01 5.12
C PRO A 432 -2.33 16.18 5.44
N HIS A 433 -3.57 15.88 5.85
CA HIS A 433 -4.53 16.87 6.33
C HIS A 433 -4.49 16.91 7.85
N ASP A 434 -4.25 18.09 8.43
CA ASP A 434 -4.14 18.26 9.88
C ASP A 434 -5.49 18.04 10.61
N ASP A 435 -6.61 18.16 9.89
CA ASP A 435 -7.97 18.09 10.41
C ASP A 435 -8.70 16.78 10.06
N VAL A 436 -8.06 15.86 9.33
CA VAL A 436 -8.61 14.55 8.93
C VAL A 436 -7.74 13.42 9.43
N SER A 437 -8.30 12.54 10.26
CA SER A 437 -7.65 11.30 10.68
C SER A 437 -7.79 10.19 9.63
N VAL A 438 -6.84 9.26 9.57
CA VAL A 438 -6.80 8.22 8.54
C VAL A 438 -6.44 6.86 9.16
N PHE A 439 -7.18 5.79 8.86
CA PHE A 439 -6.89 4.47 9.41
C PHE A 439 -7.34 3.29 8.52
N ARG A 440 -6.65 2.16 8.69
CA ARG A 440 -6.91 0.89 7.99
C ARG A 440 -7.89 0.00 8.75
N VAL A 441 -8.91 -0.46 8.05
CA VAL A 441 -9.88 -1.47 8.51
C VAL A 441 -9.48 -2.85 8.01
N SER A 442 -9.76 -3.90 8.79
CA SER A 442 -9.35 -5.28 8.46
C SER A 442 -10.17 -5.95 7.34
N GLY A 443 -11.20 -5.29 6.81
CA GLY A 443 -12.07 -5.85 5.78
C GLY A 443 -12.58 -4.79 4.80
N VAL A 444 -13.14 -5.27 3.71
CA VAL A 444 -13.51 -4.48 2.53
C VAL A 444 -14.82 -3.72 2.71
N PHE A 445 -14.98 -2.63 1.96
CA PHE A 445 -16.17 -1.77 1.96
C PHE A 445 -16.59 -1.29 3.35
N PRO A 446 -15.73 -0.56 4.09
CA PRO A 446 -16.10 0.03 5.37
C PRO A 446 -17.26 1.02 5.23
N THR A 447 -18.16 1.04 6.22
CA THR A 447 -19.29 1.99 6.28
C THR A 447 -19.64 2.33 7.72
N PHE A 448 -19.99 3.60 7.96
CA PHE A 448 -20.37 4.11 9.29
C PHE A 448 -21.86 4.39 9.39
N SER A 449 -22.43 4.16 10.57
CA SER A 449 -23.74 4.74 10.89
C SER A 449 -23.63 6.26 10.95
N LYS A 450 -24.73 6.97 10.67
CA LYS A 450 -24.75 8.44 10.67
C LYS A 450 -24.28 9.06 11.98
N ASP A 451 -24.59 8.41 13.10
CA ASP A 451 -24.18 8.82 14.44
C ASP A 451 -22.73 8.41 14.80
N GLY A 452 -21.98 7.81 13.87
CA GLY A 452 -20.59 7.39 14.08
C GLY A 452 -20.40 6.24 15.05
N SER A 453 -21.44 5.76 15.71
CA SER A 453 -21.32 4.77 16.78
C SER A 453 -21.01 3.35 16.29
N LYS A 454 -21.15 3.09 14.98
CA LYS A 454 -21.04 1.76 14.39
C LYS A 454 -20.22 1.79 13.10
N LEU A 455 -19.29 0.85 12.98
CA LEU A 455 -18.53 0.57 11.76
C LEU A 455 -18.86 -0.85 11.27
N ALA A 456 -19.31 -0.98 10.03
CA ALA A 456 -19.53 -2.26 9.38
C ALA A 456 -18.61 -2.44 8.16
N PHE A 457 -18.23 -3.68 7.88
CA PHE A 457 -17.41 -4.06 6.72
C PHE A 457 -17.63 -5.54 6.38
N VAL A 458 -17.07 -6.00 5.28
CA VAL A 458 -17.13 -7.41 4.84
C VAL A 458 -15.74 -8.06 4.87
N ASP A 459 -15.67 -9.35 5.13
CA ASP A 459 -14.41 -10.09 5.04
C ASP A 459 -13.90 -10.25 3.58
N ASN A 460 -12.63 -10.62 3.43
CA ASN A 460 -12.01 -10.80 2.12
C ASN A 460 -12.58 -11.99 1.32
N GLU A 461 -13.44 -12.81 1.93
CA GLU A 461 -14.17 -13.89 1.25
C GLU A 461 -15.52 -13.43 0.68
N PHE A 462 -15.94 -12.19 0.92
CA PHE A 462 -17.30 -11.71 0.60
C PHE A 462 -18.38 -12.64 1.16
N LYS A 463 -18.20 -13.07 2.41
CA LYS A 463 -19.03 -14.08 3.07
C LYS A 463 -19.74 -13.52 4.30
N SER A 464 -19.06 -12.71 5.09
CA SER A 464 -19.58 -12.28 6.40
C SER A 464 -19.51 -10.76 6.55
N ILE A 465 -20.60 -10.19 7.10
CA ILE A 465 -20.64 -8.80 7.54
C ILE A 465 -20.19 -8.75 9.00
N TRP A 466 -19.23 -7.89 9.26
CA TRP A 466 -18.70 -7.58 10.57
C TRP A 466 -19.22 -6.22 11.03
N LEU A 467 -19.49 -6.11 12.32
CA LEU A 467 -19.91 -4.88 12.99
C LEU A 467 -19.00 -4.65 14.19
N ALA A 468 -18.42 -3.46 14.27
CA ALA A 468 -17.77 -2.90 15.45
C ALA A 468 -18.66 -1.80 16.04
N ASP A 469 -19.00 -1.93 17.32
CA ASP A 469 -19.80 -0.97 18.09
C ASP A 469 -19.50 -1.11 19.60
N ASP A 470 -20.39 -0.63 20.47
CA ASP A 470 -20.30 -0.71 21.93
C ASP A 470 -20.28 -2.15 22.51
N LYS A 471 -20.60 -3.16 21.70
CA LYS A 471 -20.54 -4.58 22.06
C LYS A 471 -19.29 -5.27 21.52
N GLY A 472 -18.38 -4.52 20.91
CA GLY A 472 -17.17 -5.01 20.27
C GLY A 472 -17.40 -5.56 18.86
N LEU A 473 -16.32 -6.07 18.26
CA LEU A 473 -16.31 -6.58 16.90
C LEU A 473 -16.99 -7.95 16.81
N ARG A 474 -18.01 -8.12 15.94
CA ARG A 474 -18.69 -9.41 15.75
C ARG A 474 -19.26 -9.58 14.35
N ILE A 475 -19.51 -10.83 13.95
CA ILE A 475 -20.28 -11.15 12.74
C ILE A 475 -21.77 -10.91 13.01
N VAL A 476 -22.42 -10.11 12.17
CA VAL A 476 -23.86 -9.81 12.24
C VAL A 476 -24.67 -10.51 11.17
N PHE A 477 -24.03 -10.88 10.05
CA PHE A 477 -24.63 -11.65 8.97
C PHE A 477 -23.58 -12.54 8.31
N GLN A 478 -23.95 -13.75 7.92
CA GLN A 478 -23.07 -14.67 7.21
C GLN A 478 -23.83 -15.39 6.09
N ALA A 479 -23.28 -15.34 4.88
CA ALA A 479 -23.80 -16.05 3.73
C ALA A 479 -23.41 -17.55 3.76
N PRO A 480 -24.14 -18.44 3.04
CA PRO A 480 -23.83 -19.87 3.01
C PRO A 480 -22.44 -20.21 2.44
N GLY A 481 -21.88 -19.36 1.59
CA GLY A 481 -20.60 -19.56 0.92
C GLY A 481 -19.87 -18.24 0.65
N PRO A 482 -18.61 -18.30 0.19
CA PRO A 482 -17.86 -17.12 -0.23
C PRO A 482 -18.44 -16.51 -1.52
N ASP A 483 -17.98 -15.31 -1.87
CA ASP A 483 -18.40 -14.58 -3.08
C ASP A 483 -19.92 -14.38 -3.17
N ALA A 484 -20.55 -14.00 -2.04
CA ALA A 484 -22.00 -13.98 -1.93
C ALA A 484 -22.57 -12.67 -1.37
N ILE A 485 -21.78 -11.88 -0.63
CA ILE A 485 -22.23 -10.64 -0.02
C ILE A 485 -21.13 -9.58 0.03
N PHE A 486 -21.43 -8.34 -0.36
CA PHE A 486 -20.46 -7.25 -0.33
C PHE A 486 -21.13 -5.86 -0.31
N SER A 487 -20.31 -4.81 -0.19
CA SER A 487 -20.72 -3.40 -0.21
C SER A 487 -21.86 -3.08 0.79
N PRO A 488 -21.69 -3.34 2.10
CA PRO A 488 -22.65 -2.90 3.09
C PRO A 488 -22.67 -1.37 3.15
N VAL A 489 -23.86 -0.78 3.26
CA VAL A 489 -24.05 0.67 3.45
C VAL A 489 -25.16 0.89 4.46
N TRP A 490 -24.93 1.76 5.44
CA TRP A 490 -25.96 2.14 6.41
C TRP A 490 -27.06 2.99 5.79
N ASN A 491 -28.30 2.66 6.16
CA ASN A 491 -29.38 3.64 6.11
C ASN A 491 -29.03 4.81 7.06
N GLN A 492 -29.20 6.04 6.58
CA GLN A 492 -28.76 7.22 7.34
C GLN A 492 -29.64 7.56 8.55
N THR A 493 -30.81 6.92 8.73
CA THR A 493 -31.72 7.20 9.86
C THR A 493 -32.12 5.97 10.67
N LYS A 494 -31.78 4.76 10.21
CA LYS A 494 -32.24 3.49 10.80
C LYS A 494 -31.07 2.52 11.04
N ASP A 495 -31.26 1.61 12.00
CA ASP A 495 -30.38 0.45 12.23
C ASP A 495 -30.60 -0.63 11.14
N THR A 496 -30.34 -0.26 9.89
CA THR A 496 -30.53 -1.09 8.71
C THR A 496 -29.31 -0.97 7.79
N LEU A 497 -28.76 -2.10 7.37
CA LEU A 497 -27.74 -2.16 6.32
C LEU A 497 -28.37 -2.53 4.98
N TYR A 498 -28.01 -1.81 3.93
CA TYR A 498 -28.17 -2.25 2.54
C TYR A 498 -26.95 -3.03 2.10
N VAL A 499 -27.15 -4.17 1.45
CA VAL A 499 -26.07 -5.09 1.05
C VAL A 499 -26.31 -5.63 -0.34
N CYS A 500 -25.24 -5.87 -1.10
CA CYS A 500 -25.33 -6.59 -2.36
C CYS A 500 -25.27 -8.09 -2.08
N MET A 501 -26.22 -8.87 -2.57
CA MET A 501 -26.27 -10.34 -2.46
C MET A 501 -26.21 -10.99 -3.85
N GLY A 502 -25.22 -11.85 -4.06
CA GLY A 502 -24.88 -12.49 -5.34
C GLY A 502 -23.37 -12.47 -5.61
N PRO A 503 -22.92 -13.09 -6.72
CA PRO A 503 -21.51 -13.15 -7.06
C PRO A 503 -20.94 -11.75 -7.32
N SER A 504 -19.78 -11.46 -6.73
CA SER A 504 -19.10 -10.18 -6.92
C SER A 504 -18.57 -10.08 -8.35
N PHE A 505 -18.66 -8.87 -8.90
CA PHE A 505 -17.97 -8.48 -10.14
C PHE A 505 -18.26 -9.30 -11.42
N LYS A 506 -19.37 -10.03 -11.49
CA LYS A 506 -19.86 -10.70 -12.72
C LYS A 506 -21.01 -9.92 -13.33
N ALA A 507 -20.77 -9.24 -14.47
CA ALA A 507 -21.74 -8.29 -15.02
C ALA A 507 -23.03 -8.95 -15.54
N ASP A 508 -22.94 -10.20 -16.00
CA ASP A 508 -24.03 -11.00 -16.53
C ASP A 508 -24.82 -11.76 -15.44
N ALA A 509 -24.30 -11.81 -14.22
CA ALA A 509 -24.92 -12.49 -13.11
C ALA A 509 -25.94 -11.60 -12.37
N VAL A 510 -26.97 -12.25 -11.86
CA VAL A 510 -27.96 -11.62 -10.98
C VAL A 510 -27.27 -11.16 -9.70
N LEU A 511 -27.52 -9.90 -9.33
CA LEU A 511 -27.03 -9.30 -8.10
C LEU A 511 -28.14 -8.43 -7.53
N GLU A 512 -28.54 -8.70 -6.30
CA GLU A 512 -29.70 -8.07 -5.68
C GLU A 512 -29.29 -7.24 -4.48
N ILE A 513 -30.00 -6.14 -4.24
CA ILE A 513 -29.81 -5.33 -3.04
C ILE A 513 -30.82 -5.82 -2.00
N HIS A 514 -30.33 -6.11 -0.80
CA HIS A 514 -31.15 -6.52 0.34
C HIS A 514 -30.98 -5.53 1.49
N ALA A 515 -32.03 -5.39 2.32
CA ALA A 515 -31.96 -4.78 3.64
C ALA A 515 -31.74 -5.85 4.72
N ILE A 516 -30.89 -5.56 5.69
CA ILE A 516 -30.78 -6.29 6.95
C ILE A 516 -31.16 -5.31 8.05
N ASP A 517 -32.33 -5.51 8.65
CA ASP A 517 -32.89 -4.64 9.68
C ASP A 517 -32.46 -5.09 11.09
N ASN A 518 -32.36 -4.15 12.03
CA ASN A 518 -31.96 -4.38 13.43
C ASN A 518 -30.57 -5.02 13.58
N VAL A 519 -29.60 -4.57 12.79
CA VAL A 519 -28.24 -5.12 12.74
C VAL A 519 -27.59 -5.13 14.13
N SER A 520 -27.65 -4.00 14.85
CA SER A 520 -27.06 -3.86 16.19
C SER A 520 -27.67 -4.83 17.22
N LYS A 521 -28.91 -5.28 17.00
CA LYS A 521 -29.67 -6.20 17.88
C LYS A 521 -29.63 -7.66 17.43
N GLY A 522 -28.79 -7.99 16.44
CA GLY A 522 -28.61 -9.37 15.97
C GLY A 522 -29.62 -9.78 14.88
N GLY A 523 -30.14 -8.82 14.11
CA GLY A 523 -30.92 -9.09 12.90
C GLY A 523 -30.11 -9.89 11.88
N ARG A 524 -30.58 -11.10 11.54
CA ARG A 524 -29.92 -12.02 10.58
C ARG A 524 -30.72 -12.29 9.32
N LYS A 525 -31.95 -11.76 9.24
CA LYS A 525 -32.81 -11.93 8.07
C LYS A 525 -32.57 -10.79 7.11
N SER A 526 -32.34 -11.14 5.85
CA SER A 526 -32.31 -10.16 4.77
C SER A 526 -33.67 -10.09 4.09
N ARG A 527 -33.99 -8.92 3.54
CA ARG A 527 -35.20 -8.66 2.77
C ARG A 527 -34.81 -8.04 1.44
N GLN A 528 -35.20 -8.69 0.35
CA GLN A 528 -34.91 -8.24 -1.00
C GLN A 528 -35.55 -6.87 -1.27
N LEU A 529 -34.77 -5.94 -1.85
CA LEU A 529 -35.23 -4.60 -2.23
C LEU A 529 -35.34 -4.43 -3.74
N THR A 530 -34.52 -5.11 -4.52
CA THR A 530 -34.51 -5.02 -5.99
C THR A 530 -34.93 -6.35 -6.61
N ALA A 531 -35.67 -6.30 -7.72
CA ALA A 531 -36.15 -7.50 -8.41
C ALA A 531 -35.76 -7.50 -9.91
N GLY A 532 -36.18 -8.54 -10.64
CA GLY A 532 -36.09 -8.59 -12.10
C GLY A 532 -34.84 -9.27 -12.69
N GLY A 533 -33.98 -9.88 -11.86
CA GLY A 533 -32.84 -10.66 -12.35
C GLY A 533 -31.72 -9.83 -12.98
N PHE A 534 -31.59 -8.57 -12.58
CA PHE A 534 -30.53 -7.67 -13.05
C PHE A 534 -29.32 -7.68 -12.10
N ASN A 535 -28.23 -7.04 -12.52
CA ASN A 535 -27.10 -6.74 -11.65
C ASN A 535 -27.33 -5.37 -11.00
N ASN A 536 -27.88 -5.38 -9.78
CA ASN A 536 -28.13 -4.19 -8.96
C ASN A 536 -27.08 -4.12 -7.84
N ALA A 537 -26.38 -3.00 -7.70
CA ALA A 537 -25.26 -2.92 -6.73
C ALA A 537 -24.98 -1.51 -6.22
N PHE A 538 -24.07 -1.45 -5.24
CA PHE A 538 -23.51 -0.22 -4.67
C PHE A 538 -24.58 0.80 -4.27
N PRO A 539 -25.51 0.42 -3.36
CA PRO A 539 -26.52 1.34 -2.87
C PRO A 539 -25.91 2.47 -2.05
N SER A 540 -26.52 3.65 -2.06
CA SER A 540 -26.24 4.72 -1.11
C SER A 540 -27.54 5.39 -0.65
N SER A 541 -27.73 5.46 0.66
CA SER A 541 -28.92 6.03 1.32
C SER A 541 -28.91 7.55 1.26
N ASN A 542 -30.08 8.20 1.10
CA ASN A 542 -30.17 9.65 1.26
C ASN A 542 -30.05 10.04 2.74
N PRO A 543 -29.79 11.32 3.03
CA PRO A 543 -29.71 11.83 4.40
C PRO A 543 -30.94 11.56 5.29
N ASP A 544 -32.13 11.43 4.68
CA ASP A 544 -33.38 11.12 5.39
C ASP A 544 -33.65 9.60 5.54
N GLY A 545 -32.89 8.75 4.85
CA GLY A 545 -33.02 7.29 4.91
C GLY A 545 -34.32 6.71 4.31
N THR A 546 -35.04 7.48 3.50
CA THR A 546 -36.28 7.04 2.84
C THR A 546 -36.05 6.45 1.44
N LYS A 547 -34.89 6.73 0.84
CA LYS A 547 -34.52 6.32 -0.52
C LYS A 547 -33.08 5.82 -0.57
N PHE A 548 -32.71 5.18 -1.67
CA PHE A 548 -31.29 4.96 -1.99
C PHE A 548 -31.04 5.05 -3.50
N VAL A 549 -29.89 5.61 -3.89
CA VAL A 549 -29.35 5.50 -5.26
C VAL A 549 -28.59 4.19 -5.41
N PHE A 550 -28.64 3.57 -6.59
CA PHE A 550 -27.91 2.34 -6.90
C PHE A 550 -27.65 2.23 -8.41
N ARG A 551 -26.70 1.38 -8.80
CA ARG A 551 -26.49 1.03 -10.22
C ARG A 551 -27.33 -0.18 -10.63
N SER A 552 -27.77 -0.26 -11.89
CA SER A 552 -28.47 -1.42 -12.44
C SER A 552 -28.15 -1.67 -13.92
N THR A 553 -28.14 -2.94 -14.33
CA THR A 553 -28.05 -3.37 -15.74
C THR A 553 -29.39 -3.45 -16.46
N ARG A 554 -30.49 -3.04 -15.82
CA ARG A 554 -31.86 -3.23 -16.35
C ARG A 554 -32.09 -2.69 -17.76
N ASP A 555 -31.44 -1.59 -18.10
CA ASP A 555 -31.52 -0.95 -19.41
C ASP A 555 -30.19 -1.02 -20.18
N GLY A 556 -29.29 -1.93 -19.79
CA GLY A 556 -27.90 -1.96 -20.24
C GLY A 556 -27.59 -2.86 -21.46
N GLY A 557 -28.62 -3.40 -22.10
CA GLY A 557 -28.49 -4.38 -23.18
C GLY A 557 -28.06 -5.77 -22.68
N LYS A 558 -28.12 -6.75 -23.59
CA LYS A 558 -27.87 -8.18 -23.28
C LYS A 558 -26.44 -8.65 -23.54
N THR A 559 -25.61 -7.80 -24.14
CA THR A 559 -24.24 -8.16 -24.58
C THR A 559 -23.17 -7.46 -23.75
N ASN A 560 -23.32 -6.15 -23.54
CA ASN A 560 -22.31 -5.32 -22.88
C ASN A 560 -22.64 -5.02 -21.41
N TYR A 561 -23.87 -5.33 -20.97
CA TYR A 561 -24.33 -5.15 -19.60
C TYR A 561 -23.99 -3.76 -19.03
N TYR A 562 -24.31 -2.72 -19.80
CA TYR A 562 -24.12 -1.33 -19.39
C TYR A 562 -24.84 -1.07 -18.06
N LYS A 563 -24.30 -0.17 -17.25
CA LYS A 563 -24.80 0.08 -15.89
C LYS A 563 -25.17 1.54 -15.79
N ASN A 564 -26.40 1.82 -15.41
CA ASN A 564 -26.86 3.18 -15.16
C ASN A 564 -27.34 3.34 -13.72
N LEU A 565 -27.53 4.58 -13.27
CA LEU A 565 -27.98 4.90 -11.93
C LEU A 565 -29.50 5.01 -11.83
N TYR A 566 -30.03 4.58 -10.70
CA TYR A 566 -31.45 4.56 -10.37
C TYR A 566 -31.64 4.95 -8.91
N ILE A 567 -32.80 5.53 -8.58
CA ILE A 567 -33.24 5.78 -7.20
C ILE A 567 -34.37 4.82 -6.87
N MET A 568 -34.22 4.08 -5.77
CA MET A 568 -35.32 3.45 -5.08
C MET A 568 -36.12 4.52 -4.33
N GLU A 569 -37.37 4.73 -4.70
CA GLU A 569 -38.21 5.80 -4.14
C GLU A 569 -38.79 5.47 -2.76
N ASP A 570 -38.82 4.17 -2.41
CA ASP A 570 -39.19 3.69 -1.07
C ASP A 570 -38.20 2.59 -0.65
N ALA A 571 -37.21 2.99 0.14
CA ALA A 571 -36.18 2.09 0.63
C ALA A 571 -36.67 1.09 1.69
N HIS A 572 -37.88 1.30 2.25
CA HIS A 572 -38.49 0.33 3.14
C HIS A 572 -39.26 -0.74 2.37
N ALA A 573 -40.10 -0.37 1.39
CA ALA A 573 -40.88 -1.33 0.63
C ALA A 573 -40.04 -2.09 -0.42
N GLY A 574 -39.12 -1.39 -1.10
CA GLY A 574 -38.42 -1.92 -2.27
C GLY A 574 -39.35 -2.25 -3.46
N GLU A 575 -38.79 -2.81 -4.52
CA GLU A 575 -39.55 -3.37 -5.65
C GLU A 575 -40.28 -4.67 -5.28
N ALA A 576 -39.72 -5.45 -4.33
CA ALA A 576 -40.22 -6.78 -3.97
C ALA A 576 -41.42 -6.76 -2.98
N GLY A 577 -41.66 -5.65 -2.27
CA GLY A 577 -42.77 -5.50 -1.32
C GLY A 577 -44.13 -5.14 -1.95
N GLY A 578 -44.18 -4.88 -3.25
CA GLY A 578 -45.34 -4.35 -3.98
C GLY A 578 -46.39 -5.37 -4.41
N GLY A 579 -46.80 -6.28 -3.53
CA GLY A 579 -47.94 -7.18 -3.75
C GLY A 579 -49.29 -6.49 -3.51
N GLY A 580 -49.61 -5.43 -4.25
CA GLY A 580 -50.97 -4.85 -4.27
C GLY A 580 -51.08 -3.33 -4.22
N GLY A 581 -51.56 -2.74 -5.32
CA GLY A 581 -52.57 -1.68 -5.25
C GLY A 581 -52.16 -0.20 -5.30
N ARG A 582 -50.93 0.22 -4.97
CA ARG A 582 -50.51 1.63 -5.15
C ARG A 582 -49.38 1.74 -6.17
N ARG A 583 -49.75 2.10 -7.40
CA ARG A 583 -48.85 2.38 -8.54
C ARG A 583 -48.10 3.71 -8.36
N GLY A 584 -47.23 3.79 -7.37
CA GLY A 584 -46.08 4.70 -7.42
C GLY A 584 -44.95 4.02 -8.21
N ARG A 585 -44.16 4.77 -8.98
CA ARG A 585 -42.98 4.23 -9.66
C ARG A 585 -41.94 3.87 -8.58
N ALA A 586 -41.81 2.59 -8.23
CA ALA A 586 -40.90 2.14 -7.17
C ALA A 586 -39.42 2.53 -7.41
N VAL A 587 -39.04 2.68 -8.69
CA VAL A 587 -37.67 3.05 -9.08
C VAL A 587 -37.64 4.09 -10.21
N THR A 588 -36.89 5.17 -10.00
CA THR A 588 -36.64 6.23 -11.00
C THR A 588 -35.26 6.05 -11.63
N ARG A 589 -35.15 6.13 -12.96
CA ARG A 589 -33.85 6.11 -13.66
C ARG A 589 -33.23 7.50 -13.65
N LEU A 590 -31.93 7.60 -13.35
CA LEU A 590 -31.19 8.87 -13.31
C LEU A 590 -30.31 9.09 -14.52
N THR A 591 -29.63 8.04 -15.00
CA THR A 591 -28.73 8.13 -16.15
C THR A 591 -29.16 7.18 -17.24
N ALA A 592 -28.84 7.51 -18.49
CA ALA A 592 -29.14 6.66 -19.63
C ALA A 592 -28.03 6.72 -20.67
N GLY A 593 -27.43 5.57 -20.95
CA GLY A 593 -26.51 5.40 -22.07
C GLY A 593 -25.58 4.21 -21.93
N ASP A 594 -24.75 4.04 -22.95
CA ASP A 594 -23.94 2.85 -23.24
C ASP A 594 -22.59 2.88 -22.51
N TRP A 595 -22.64 3.10 -21.20
CA TRP A 595 -21.48 3.18 -20.30
C TRP A 595 -21.74 2.47 -18.96
N THR A 596 -20.78 2.52 -18.05
CA THR A 596 -20.90 2.00 -16.69
C THR A 596 -20.82 3.14 -15.70
N ASP A 597 -21.96 3.50 -15.10
CA ASP A 597 -22.04 4.27 -13.87
C ASP A 597 -22.01 3.33 -12.65
N THR A 598 -21.21 3.65 -11.63
CA THR A 598 -20.99 2.79 -10.46
C THR A 598 -20.52 3.58 -9.25
N HIS A 599 -20.48 2.93 -8.08
CA HIS A 599 -19.92 3.48 -6.84
C HIS A 599 -20.51 4.86 -6.51
N CYS A 600 -21.84 4.95 -6.55
CA CYS A 600 -22.55 6.20 -6.30
C CYS A 600 -22.73 6.46 -4.81
N GLN A 601 -22.70 7.73 -4.42
CA GLN A 601 -23.02 8.17 -3.07
C GLN A 601 -23.85 9.46 -3.11
N TRP A 602 -24.86 9.55 -2.24
CA TRP A 602 -25.56 10.80 -1.97
C TRP A 602 -24.70 11.75 -1.13
N SER A 603 -24.79 13.04 -1.43
CA SER A 603 -24.17 14.09 -0.61
C SER A 603 -24.85 14.18 0.77
N PRO A 604 -24.15 14.70 1.80
CA PRO A 604 -24.72 14.89 3.14
C PRO A 604 -25.96 15.78 3.19
N ASN A 605 -26.07 16.77 2.30
CA ASN A 605 -27.25 17.63 2.15
C ASN A 605 -28.36 16.99 1.27
N GLY A 606 -28.02 16.00 0.45
CA GLY A 606 -28.95 15.27 -0.42
C GLY A 606 -29.17 15.87 -1.81
N ASP A 607 -28.58 17.03 -2.08
CA ASP A 607 -28.76 17.76 -3.34
C ASP A 607 -27.99 17.12 -4.50
N TRP A 608 -26.88 16.43 -4.20
CA TRP A 608 -25.98 15.88 -5.20
C TRP A 608 -25.76 14.37 -5.07
N ILE A 609 -25.42 13.74 -6.18
CA ILE A 609 -24.93 12.37 -6.24
C ILE A 609 -23.54 12.38 -6.88
N VAL A 610 -22.54 11.90 -6.16
CA VAL A 610 -21.20 11.62 -6.71
C VAL A 610 -21.14 10.17 -7.16
N PHE A 611 -20.48 9.88 -8.29
CA PHE A 611 -20.36 8.52 -8.81
C PHE A 611 -19.18 8.38 -9.78
N SER A 612 -18.72 7.15 -9.99
CA SER A 612 -17.70 6.82 -10.99
C SER A 612 -18.34 6.43 -12.31
N SER A 613 -17.81 6.92 -13.42
CA SER A 613 -18.33 6.59 -14.75
C SER A 613 -17.24 6.54 -15.81
N ASN A 614 -17.45 5.71 -16.83
CA ASN A 614 -16.65 5.72 -18.06
C ASN A 614 -17.42 6.27 -19.26
N ARG A 615 -18.40 7.14 -19.01
CA ARG A 615 -19.23 7.80 -20.05
C ARG A 615 -18.44 8.58 -21.09
N ASP A 616 -17.31 9.18 -20.68
CA ASP A 616 -16.46 9.98 -21.56
C ASP A 616 -15.32 9.16 -22.19
N LYS A 617 -15.38 7.83 -22.09
CA LYS A 617 -14.38 6.94 -22.69
C LYS A 617 -14.27 7.22 -24.21
N PRO A 618 -13.07 7.52 -24.73
CA PRO A 618 -12.88 7.81 -26.15
C PRO A 618 -13.32 6.64 -27.05
N LEU A 619 -13.93 6.94 -28.21
CA LEU A 619 -14.42 5.92 -29.16
C LEU A 619 -13.33 4.96 -29.66
N GLY A 620 -12.07 5.41 -29.71
CA GLY A 620 -10.93 4.60 -30.12
C GLY A 620 -10.24 3.83 -28.99
N ALA A 621 -10.69 4.00 -27.74
CA ALA A 621 -10.08 3.36 -26.58
C ALA A 621 -10.31 1.83 -26.60
N PRO A 622 -9.35 1.03 -26.10
CA PRO A 622 -9.51 -0.42 -25.98
C PRO A 622 -10.80 -0.79 -25.22
N PRO A 623 -11.56 -1.82 -25.63
CA PRO A 623 -12.79 -2.21 -24.94
C PRO A 623 -12.60 -2.55 -23.46
N LYS A 624 -11.44 -3.14 -23.12
CA LYS A 624 -11.01 -3.44 -21.75
C LYS A 624 -9.60 -2.89 -21.52
N ASP A 625 -9.36 -2.33 -20.34
CA ASP A 625 -8.06 -1.94 -19.84
C ASP A 625 -7.29 -3.18 -19.34
N HIS A 626 -6.13 -3.42 -19.95
CA HIS A 626 -5.29 -4.63 -19.78
C HIS A 626 -6.05 -5.97 -19.84
N GLY A 627 -7.20 -6.01 -20.54
CA GLY A 627 -8.07 -7.19 -20.63
C GLY A 627 -8.85 -7.52 -19.36
N LEU A 628 -8.83 -6.65 -18.33
CA LEU A 628 -9.43 -6.89 -17.02
C LEU A 628 -10.81 -6.27 -16.88
N ASP A 629 -10.93 -4.95 -17.07
CA ASP A 629 -12.18 -4.20 -16.88
C ASP A 629 -12.37 -3.09 -17.91
N PRO A 630 -13.54 -2.43 -18.02
CA PRO A 630 -13.78 -1.42 -19.05
C PRO A 630 -12.82 -0.21 -19.02
N GLY A 631 -12.16 0.07 -17.90
CA GLY A 631 -11.27 1.22 -17.71
C GLY A 631 -11.95 2.57 -17.92
N TYR A 632 -11.11 3.60 -17.95
CA TYR A 632 -11.47 4.99 -18.26
C TYR A 632 -12.51 5.58 -17.30
N PHE A 633 -12.37 5.24 -16.01
CA PHE A 633 -13.28 5.75 -14.98
C PHE A 633 -12.81 7.12 -14.48
N ALA A 634 -13.72 8.09 -14.52
CA ALA A 634 -13.62 9.37 -13.84
C ALA A 634 -14.74 9.50 -12.80
N VAL A 635 -14.60 10.44 -11.88
CA VAL A 635 -15.65 10.78 -10.90
C VAL A 635 -16.45 11.96 -11.41
N TYR A 636 -17.77 11.86 -11.27
CA TYR A 636 -18.74 12.83 -11.72
C TYR A 636 -19.65 13.22 -10.56
N LEU A 637 -20.18 14.43 -10.64
CA LEU A 637 -21.14 15.00 -9.71
C LEU A 637 -22.42 15.30 -10.47
N MET A 638 -23.56 14.86 -9.93
CA MET A 638 -24.88 15.08 -10.50
C MET A 638 -25.74 15.87 -9.54
N ASP A 639 -26.38 16.92 -10.03
CA ASP A 639 -27.49 17.56 -9.32
C ASP A 639 -28.76 16.70 -9.41
N VAL A 640 -29.36 16.39 -8.27
CA VAL A 640 -30.48 15.44 -8.17
C VAL A 640 -31.74 16.00 -8.83
N ALA A 641 -31.98 17.31 -8.73
CA ALA A 641 -33.22 17.96 -9.18
C ALA A 641 -33.22 18.18 -10.70
N SER A 642 -32.17 18.84 -11.22
CA SER A 642 -31.99 19.21 -12.62
C SER A 642 -31.46 18.08 -13.49
N ARG A 643 -30.78 17.08 -12.89
CA ARG A 643 -30.04 16.01 -13.58
C ARG A 643 -28.80 16.50 -14.34
N ALA A 644 -28.36 17.74 -14.12
CA ALA A 644 -27.08 18.22 -14.65
C ALA A 644 -25.93 17.38 -14.09
N VAL A 645 -24.87 17.19 -14.88
CA VAL A 645 -23.70 16.39 -14.50
C VAL A 645 -22.43 17.08 -14.95
N VAL A 646 -21.44 17.15 -14.07
CA VAL A 646 -20.06 17.55 -14.39
C VAL A 646 -19.08 16.44 -14.02
N ARG A 647 -17.93 16.40 -14.70
CA ARG A 647 -16.81 15.55 -14.32
C ARG A 647 -15.98 16.30 -13.28
N VAL A 648 -15.75 15.72 -12.11
CA VAL A 648 -14.98 16.37 -11.03
C VAL A 648 -13.50 16.09 -11.18
N ILE A 649 -13.12 14.82 -11.36
CA ILE A 649 -11.72 14.41 -11.39
C ILE A 649 -11.52 13.17 -12.26
N ARG A 650 -10.39 13.16 -12.98
CA ARG A 650 -9.93 12.08 -13.87
C ARG A 650 -8.52 11.63 -13.49
N SER A 651 -8.16 10.41 -13.88
CA SER A 651 -6.81 9.92 -13.66
C SER A 651 -5.86 10.43 -14.75
N GLY A 652 -5.94 9.87 -15.96
CA GLY A 652 -5.23 10.38 -17.13
C GLY A 652 -5.90 11.63 -17.71
N LEU A 653 -5.11 12.51 -18.35
CA LEU A 653 -5.67 13.65 -19.08
C LEU A 653 -6.51 13.18 -20.29
N ASP A 654 -6.16 12.02 -20.84
CA ASP A 654 -6.87 11.27 -21.88
C ASP A 654 -8.01 10.38 -21.33
N LEU A 655 -8.34 10.56 -20.03
CA LEU A 655 -9.29 9.76 -19.26
C LEU A 655 -8.86 8.31 -19.03
N ALA A 656 -7.67 7.87 -19.42
CA ALA A 656 -7.20 6.52 -19.11
C ALA A 656 -7.05 6.32 -17.59
N GLY A 657 -7.11 5.06 -17.16
CA GLY A 657 -7.02 4.68 -15.75
C GLY A 657 -8.35 4.73 -15.01
N HIS A 658 -8.25 4.95 -13.69
CA HIS A 658 -9.35 4.71 -12.76
C HIS A 658 -9.39 5.76 -11.64
N VAL A 659 -10.52 6.46 -11.54
CA VAL A 659 -10.92 7.19 -10.33
C VAL A 659 -12.23 6.60 -9.85
N ASN A 660 -12.18 5.93 -8.69
CA ASN A 660 -13.28 5.11 -8.20
C ASN A 660 -13.58 5.34 -6.72
N HIS A 661 -14.70 4.77 -6.26
CA HIS A 661 -15.15 4.80 -4.87
C HIS A 661 -15.19 6.21 -4.27
N PRO A 662 -15.85 7.18 -4.94
CA PRO A 662 -15.98 8.52 -4.39
C PRO A 662 -16.81 8.47 -3.10
N VAL A 663 -16.31 9.16 -2.07
CA VAL A 663 -17.02 9.38 -0.81
C VAL A 663 -16.88 10.84 -0.39
N PHE A 664 -18.01 11.52 -0.17
CA PHE A 664 -18.05 12.86 0.39
C PHE A 664 -17.48 12.88 1.81
N SER A 665 -16.80 13.98 2.13
CA SER A 665 -16.59 14.38 3.51
C SER A 665 -17.93 14.63 4.19
N PRO A 666 -18.02 14.47 5.53
CA PRO A 666 -19.27 14.65 6.27
C PRO A 666 -19.87 16.06 6.15
N ASP A 667 -19.03 17.08 5.96
CA ASP A 667 -19.44 18.47 5.71
C ASP A 667 -19.80 18.74 4.23
N GLY A 668 -19.60 17.76 3.34
CA GLY A 668 -19.87 17.86 1.91
C GLY A 668 -18.89 18.73 1.13
N ARG A 669 -17.76 19.14 1.71
CA ARG A 669 -16.79 20.07 1.07
C ARG A 669 -15.65 19.39 0.31
N SER A 670 -15.47 18.08 0.48
CA SER A 670 -14.41 17.31 -0.17
C SER A 670 -14.93 15.95 -0.60
N ILE A 671 -14.21 15.31 -1.51
CA ILE A 671 -14.47 13.95 -1.97
C ILE A 671 -13.17 13.15 -1.85
N ALA A 672 -13.19 12.05 -1.10
CA ALA A 672 -12.13 11.06 -1.14
C ALA A 672 -12.39 10.03 -2.25
N VAL A 673 -11.33 9.58 -2.93
CA VAL A 673 -11.39 8.63 -4.05
C VAL A 673 -10.26 7.61 -3.93
N THR A 674 -10.43 6.43 -4.54
CA THR A 674 -9.32 5.51 -4.82
C THR A 674 -8.90 5.68 -6.28
N SER A 675 -7.62 5.90 -6.54
CA SER A 675 -7.15 6.17 -7.91
C SER A 675 -5.71 5.75 -8.22
N ASP A 676 -5.43 5.57 -9.51
CA ASP A 676 -4.11 5.26 -10.08
C ASP A 676 -3.31 6.52 -10.45
N LEU A 677 -3.70 7.69 -9.91
CA LEU A 677 -3.03 8.98 -10.14
C LEU A 677 -1.52 8.95 -9.87
N ALA A 678 -1.08 8.19 -8.85
CA ALA A 678 0.33 8.02 -8.49
C ALA A 678 0.96 6.74 -9.07
N ALA A 679 0.29 6.06 -10.00
CA ALA A 679 0.72 4.79 -10.58
C ALA A 679 1.12 3.76 -9.50
N VAL A 680 2.29 3.14 -9.64
CA VAL A 680 2.86 2.19 -8.67
C VAL A 680 3.87 2.89 -7.76
N SER A 681 3.91 2.54 -6.47
CA SER A 681 4.89 3.11 -5.52
C SER A 681 6.06 2.18 -5.19
N ALA A 682 5.93 0.90 -5.51
CA ALA A 682 6.94 -0.12 -5.34
C ALA A 682 6.77 -1.19 -6.44
N ASP A 683 7.76 -2.07 -6.61
CA ASP A 683 7.64 -3.22 -7.50
C ASP A 683 6.64 -4.25 -6.91
N PRO A 684 5.47 -4.50 -7.53
CA PRO A 684 4.45 -5.32 -6.90
C PRO A 684 4.83 -6.80 -6.77
N MET A 685 5.80 -7.28 -7.55
CA MET A 685 6.28 -8.67 -7.43
C MET A 685 7.00 -8.94 -6.11
N SER A 686 7.48 -7.87 -5.47
CA SER A 686 8.12 -7.90 -4.16
C SER A 686 7.14 -8.02 -2.98
N LEU A 687 5.83 -8.05 -3.26
CA LEU A 687 4.76 -8.05 -2.27
C LEU A 687 3.98 -9.37 -2.21
N PRO A 688 3.28 -9.59 -1.08
CA PRO A 688 2.09 -10.42 -0.97
C PRO A 688 0.96 -10.04 -1.95
N VAL A 689 1.01 -10.45 -3.22
CA VAL A 689 -0.06 -10.11 -4.17
C VAL A 689 -1.33 -10.96 -3.95
N PHE A 690 -2.52 -10.37 -4.03
CA PHE A 690 -3.82 -11.04 -3.85
C PHE A 690 -4.94 -10.40 -4.69
N LEU A 691 -5.06 -10.75 -5.98
CA LEU A 691 -5.96 -10.04 -6.93
C LEU A 691 -7.47 -10.34 -6.77
N HIS A 692 -7.92 -10.97 -5.69
CA HIS A 692 -9.34 -10.98 -5.32
C HIS A 692 -9.74 -9.77 -4.46
N SER A 693 -8.79 -8.95 -4.02
CA SER A 693 -9.12 -7.65 -3.44
C SER A 693 -9.85 -6.77 -4.47
N VAL A 694 -10.92 -6.13 -4.00
CA VAL A 694 -11.99 -5.26 -4.57
C VAL A 694 -11.66 -4.27 -5.70
N ARG A 695 -10.78 -4.62 -6.65
CA ARG A 695 -10.22 -3.69 -7.66
C ARG A 695 -9.49 -2.52 -6.98
N PRO A 696 -8.44 -2.79 -6.21
CA PRO A 696 -7.54 -1.72 -5.83
C PRO A 696 -7.03 -1.00 -7.10
N TYR A 697 -7.11 0.33 -7.07
CA TYR A 697 -6.72 1.19 -8.18
C TYR A 697 -5.49 2.03 -7.84
N GLY A 698 -4.84 1.81 -6.69
CA GLY A 698 -3.70 2.60 -6.24
C GLY A 698 -3.90 3.13 -4.83
N ASP A 699 -3.95 4.45 -4.68
CA ASP A 699 -3.99 5.12 -3.38
C ASP A 699 -5.30 5.87 -3.11
N ILE A 700 -5.48 6.30 -1.86
CA ILE A 700 -6.54 7.23 -1.48
C ILE A 700 -6.08 8.65 -1.78
N PHE A 701 -6.93 9.40 -2.48
CA PHE A 701 -6.76 10.82 -2.77
C PHE A 701 -7.98 11.59 -2.27
N THR A 702 -7.80 12.88 -2.02
CA THR A 702 -8.91 13.81 -1.73
C THR A 702 -8.87 14.96 -2.74
N VAL A 703 -10.05 15.39 -3.15
CA VAL A 703 -10.29 16.59 -3.97
C VAL A 703 -11.32 17.46 -3.27
N ASP A 704 -11.11 18.76 -3.25
CA ASP A 704 -12.04 19.71 -2.64
C ASP A 704 -13.09 20.16 -3.66
N ILE A 705 -14.30 20.41 -3.15
CA ILE A 705 -15.40 21.01 -3.90
C ILE A 705 -15.15 22.51 -3.93
N ILE A 706 -15.02 23.08 -5.12
CA ILE A 706 -14.71 24.48 -5.36
C ILE A 706 -15.87 25.38 -4.91
N ASP A 707 -17.10 25.02 -5.27
CA ASP A 707 -18.31 25.73 -4.86
C ASP A 707 -19.44 24.74 -4.56
N PRO A 708 -19.90 24.59 -3.31
CA PRO A 708 -20.97 23.66 -2.95
C PRO A 708 -22.37 24.06 -3.48
N GLU A 709 -22.53 25.28 -4.00
CA GLU A 709 -23.80 25.80 -4.52
C GLU A 709 -23.81 25.90 -6.06
N ASP A 710 -22.64 25.84 -6.70
CA ASP A 710 -22.49 25.88 -8.16
C ASP A 710 -21.88 24.57 -8.70
N LEU A 711 -22.71 23.75 -9.34
CA LEU A 711 -22.26 22.49 -9.95
C LEU A 711 -21.16 22.70 -11.00
N GLU A 712 -21.24 23.74 -11.84
CA GLU A 712 -20.33 23.95 -12.97
C GLU A 712 -18.93 24.37 -12.50
N ALA A 713 -18.84 25.09 -11.37
CA ALA A 713 -17.57 25.47 -10.76
C ALA A 713 -16.71 24.26 -10.31
N ASN A 714 -17.31 23.07 -10.19
CA ASN A 714 -16.65 21.84 -9.77
C ASN A 714 -16.19 20.95 -10.93
N GLU A 715 -16.24 21.45 -12.18
CA GLU A 715 -15.80 20.70 -13.35
C GLU A 715 -14.25 20.65 -13.46
N ASP A 716 -13.71 19.46 -13.71
CA ASP A 716 -12.30 19.16 -13.96
C ASP A 716 -11.33 19.79 -12.95
N VAL A 717 -11.54 19.53 -11.67
CA VAL A 717 -10.67 20.00 -10.59
C VAL A 717 -9.25 19.46 -10.78
N GLU A 718 -8.29 20.40 -10.86
CA GLU A 718 -6.89 20.08 -11.08
C GLU A 718 -6.12 19.77 -9.79
N GLU A 719 -6.49 20.40 -8.68
CA GLU A 719 -5.84 20.20 -7.38
C GLU A 719 -6.37 18.97 -6.66
N PHE A 720 -5.46 18.17 -6.10
CA PHE A 720 -5.78 17.01 -5.29
C PHE A 720 -4.64 16.71 -4.32
N THR A 721 -4.97 16.02 -3.22
CA THR A 721 -4.00 15.59 -2.21
C THR A 721 -3.93 14.06 -2.18
N ARG A 722 -2.71 13.52 -2.24
CA ARG A 722 -2.46 12.10 -2.02
C ARG A 722 -2.48 11.83 -0.51
N VAL A 723 -3.46 11.06 -0.05
CA VAL A 723 -3.66 10.77 1.38
C VAL A 723 -2.81 9.61 1.82
N THR A 724 -2.79 8.51 1.06
CA THR A 724 -1.97 7.34 1.38
C THR A 724 -0.71 7.31 0.54
N HIS A 725 0.43 7.20 1.22
CA HIS A 725 1.74 6.98 0.61
C HIS A 725 2.20 5.57 0.99
N SER A 726 1.72 4.57 0.26
CA SER A 726 1.91 3.16 0.62
C SER A 726 2.45 2.34 -0.54
N ARG A 727 3.17 1.26 -0.23
CA ARG A 727 3.50 0.25 -1.25
C ARG A 727 2.32 -0.68 -1.54
N TYR A 728 1.36 -0.75 -0.62
CA TYR A 728 0.14 -1.53 -0.75
C TYR A 728 -0.88 -0.75 -1.58
N GLU A 729 -1.78 -1.46 -2.24
CA GLU A 729 -2.88 -0.80 -2.92
C GLU A 729 -4.09 -0.64 -1.99
N ASN A 730 -4.53 0.59 -1.81
CA ASN A 730 -5.65 0.96 -0.98
C ASN A 730 -6.96 0.88 -1.79
N SER A 731 -8.07 0.64 -1.11
CA SER A 731 -9.37 0.43 -1.73
C SER A 731 -10.47 1.20 -0.99
N THR A 732 -11.72 1.03 -1.43
CA THR A 732 -12.93 1.73 -0.96
C THR A 732 -12.78 2.49 0.36
N PRO A 733 -12.64 3.83 0.31
CA PRO A 733 -12.67 4.68 1.49
C PRO A 733 -14.10 4.85 2.00
N SER A 734 -14.20 5.28 3.26
CA SER A 734 -15.42 5.72 3.93
C SER A 734 -15.06 6.87 4.84
N TRP A 735 -15.85 7.93 4.86
CA TRP A 735 -15.56 9.14 5.64
C TRP A 735 -16.64 9.36 6.70
N THR A 736 -16.22 9.53 7.94
CA THR A 736 -17.08 9.76 9.10
C THR A 736 -16.73 11.07 9.78
N ALA A 737 -17.69 11.76 10.40
CA ALA A 737 -17.47 13.05 11.09
C ALA A 737 -16.67 12.90 12.39
N PHE A 738 -16.50 11.67 12.86
CA PHE A 738 -15.92 11.36 14.15
C PHE A 738 -14.43 11.11 13.99
N ALA A 739 -13.65 11.69 14.90
CA ALA A 739 -12.22 11.45 14.96
C ALA A 739 -11.93 9.99 15.34
N ALA A 740 -10.79 9.45 14.91
CA ALA A 740 -10.41 8.06 15.15
C ALA A 740 -10.11 7.77 16.64
N ASP A 741 -9.96 8.82 17.44
CA ASP A 741 -9.73 8.82 18.89
C ASP A 741 -10.94 9.35 19.69
N ASP A 742 -12.09 9.61 19.05
CA ASP A 742 -13.31 10.03 19.75
C ASP A 742 -13.77 8.95 20.77
N PRO A 743 -13.83 9.26 22.07
CA PRO A 743 -14.23 8.30 23.11
C PRO A 743 -15.73 7.91 23.03
N HIS A 744 -16.56 8.65 22.31
CA HIS A 744 -17.97 8.34 22.10
C HIS A 744 -18.21 7.31 20.99
N ALA A 745 -17.33 7.25 20.00
CA ALA A 745 -17.33 6.22 18.97
C ALA A 745 -16.68 4.95 19.51
N LYS A 746 -17.46 4.08 20.18
CA LYS A 746 -16.94 2.89 20.87
C LYS A 746 -16.12 1.91 20.01
N TRP A 747 -16.30 1.90 18.69
CA TRP A 747 -15.43 1.13 17.79
C TRP A 747 -13.98 1.65 17.76
N ASN A 748 -13.73 2.90 18.17
CA ASN A 748 -12.40 3.50 18.30
C ASN A 748 -11.51 2.77 19.31
N ALA A 749 -12.08 2.02 20.26
CA ALA A 749 -11.28 1.14 21.12
C ALA A 749 -10.45 0.13 20.28
N LEU A 750 -10.93 -0.28 19.10
CA LEU A 750 -10.17 -1.13 18.19
C LEU A 750 -9.01 -0.40 17.49
N VAL A 751 -9.00 0.94 17.54
CA VAL A 751 -7.93 1.82 17.05
C VAL A 751 -6.93 2.11 18.18
N VAL A 752 -7.42 2.37 19.39
CA VAL A 752 -6.66 2.97 20.50
C VAL A 752 -6.18 1.95 21.55
N GLU A 753 -6.89 0.84 21.77
CA GLU A 753 -6.63 -0.12 22.85
C GLU A 753 -6.26 -1.52 22.32
N ASP A 754 -5.24 -2.15 22.92
CA ASP A 754 -4.87 -3.57 22.71
C ASP A 754 -5.74 -4.48 23.60
N ASP A 755 -7.05 -4.26 23.58
CA ASP A 755 -7.97 -4.97 24.46
C ASP A 755 -8.32 -6.33 23.85
N GLY A 756 -7.75 -7.40 24.44
CA GLY A 756 -7.90 -8.81 24.05
C GLY A 756 -9.32 -9.39 24.16
N GLY A 757 -10.36 -8.56 24.09
CA GLY A 757 -11.76 -8.89 24.35
C GLY A 757 -12.50 -9.66 23.25
N HIS A 758 -11.95 -9.77 22.03
CA HIS A 758 -12.59 -10.59 21.00
C HIS A 758 -11.64 -11.10 19.92
N VAL A 759 -11.55 -12.43 19.82
CA VAL A 759 -10.56 -13.14 19.01
C VAL A 759 -11.29 -14.15 18.11
N PRO A 760 -11.66 -13.80 16.86
CA PRO A 760 -12.33 -14.72 15.96
C PRO A 760 -11.36 -15.81 15.47
N ALA A 761 -11.81 -17.06 15.40
CA ALA A 761 -10.97 -18.20 14.98
C ALA A 761 -10.23 -17.91 13.66
N CYS A 762 -8.92 -18.17 13.62
CA CYS A 762 -8.04 -17.88 12.50
C CYS A 762 -8.30 -18.83 11.31
N PRO A 763 -8.80 -18.34 10.16
CA PRO A 763 -8.73 -19.07 8.89
C PRO A 763 -7.34 -18.95 8.25
N TYR A 764 -6.42 -18.20 8.89
CA TYR A 764 -5.14 -17.81 8.30
C TYR A 764 -4.07 -18.93 8.34
N THR A 765 -4.24 -19.95 9.18
CA THR A 765 -3.42 -21.17 9.18
C THR A 765 -4.28 -22.41 8.95
N HIS A 766 -3.81 -23.31 8.10
CA HIS A 766 -4.44 -24.61 7.89
C HIS A 766 -4.21 -25.54 9.11
N PRO A 767 -5.02 -26.61 9.28
CA PRO A 767 -4.85 -27.56 10.38
C PRO A 767 -3.45 -28.20 10.45
N ASP A 768 -2.76 -28.27 9.31
CA ASP A 768 -1.41 -28.80 9.17
C ASP A 768 -0.30 -27.76 9.46
N GLY A 769 -0.68 -26.57 9.95
CA GLY A 769 0.21 -25.46 10.27
C GLY A 769 0.63 -24.59 9.07
N GLY A 770 0.21 -24.92 7.85
CA GLY A 770 0.56 -24.14 6.66
C GLY A 770 -0.13 -22.79 6.59
N GLN A 771 0.59 -21.76 6.10
CA GLN A 771 0.01 -20.43 5.90
C GLN A 771 -1.07 -20.48 4.81
N SER A 772 -2.27 -19.98 5.10
CA SER A 772 -3.32 -19.83 4.09
C SER A 772 -3.05 -18.65 3.14
N TRP A 773 -3.86 -18.56 2.10
CA TRP A 773 -3.93 -17.44 1.18
C TRP A 773 -4.12 -16.08 1.82
N HIS A 774 -4.88 -16.04 2.90
CA HIS A 774 -5.22 -14.80 3.57
C HIS A 774 -4.03 -14.22 4.36
N MET A 775 -2.95 -14.99 4.57
CA MET A 775 -1.74 -14.54 5.26
C MET A 775 -0.85 -13.68 4.38
N THR A 776 -0.60 -14.13 3.16
CA THR A 776 0.57 -13.70 2.37
C THR A 776 0.28 -13.61 0.89
N GLY A 777 -0.92 -13.98 0.44
CA GLY A 777 -1.25 -14.07 -0.98
C GLY A 777 -0.27 -14.96 -1.78
N GLN A 778 -0.48 -15.05 -3.09
CA GLN A 778 0.56 -15.43 -4.07
C GLN A 778 0.30 -14.67 -5.36
N ILE A 779 1.18 -14.83 -6.35
CA ILE A 779 0.94 -14.40 -7.73
C ILE A 779 -0.24 -15.19 -8.32
N CYS A 780 -1.45 -14.80 -7.94
CA CYS A 780 -2.70 -15.27 -8.49
C CYS A 780 -3.26 -14.08 -9.27
N ILE A 781 -2.91 -14.00 -10.54
CA ILE A 781 -3.60 -13.13 -11.50
C ILE A 781 -4.60 -14.01 -12.25
N PRO A 782 -5.81 -14.25 -11.73
CA PRO A 782 -6.85 -14.79 -12.60
C PRO A 782 -7.09 -13.77 -13.71
N LYS A 783 -7.37 -14.24 -14.93
CA LYS A 783 -8.02 -13.39 -15.93
C LYS A 783 -9.30 -12.88 -15.29
N ARG A 784 -9.32 -11.61 -14.88
CA ARG A 784 -10.55 -10.96 -14.47
C ARG A 784 -11.40 -10.86 -15.73
N HIS A 785 -12.47 -11.64 -15.77
CA HIS A 785 -13.50 -11.45 -16.78
C HIS A 785 -14.54 -10.52 -16.15
N CYS A 786 -14.51 -9.24 -16.50
CA CYS A 786 -15.68 -8.36 -16.37
C CYS A 786 -16.82 -8.84 -17.24
#